data_AF-A3SM52-F1
#
_entry.id   AF-A3SM52-F1
#
_cell.length_a   1.000
_cell.length_b   1.000
_cell.length_c   1.000
_cell.angle_alpha   90.00
_cell.angle_beta   90.00
_cell.angle_gamma   90.00
#
_symmetry.space_group_name_H-M   'P 1'
#
loop_
_entity.id
_entity.type
_entity.pdbx_description
1 polymer ?
#
loop_
_entity_poly.entity_id
_entity_poly.type
_entity_poly.pdbx_seq_one_letter_code
_entity_poly.pdbx_strand_id
1 'polypeptide(L)'
;MTLGPIGFAAPWLLWALAALPILWLILRAVPPAPIRRRFPGVALLLGLTDDDTVSDRTPWWLLLLRMLAVAAVIIGLAGPVLNPETRSDTDSDAPLLILTDASWASARDWPATLKLLDRVLAEAGRDGRPTAIARLTDPGAPVFQAAETWRSRLSGIAPQPWEPTDAMTEAARAALPDSDFETLWISDGLARDSRAALLDRLKSRGPVTVVEGGRPLVVLGPPEIEAGQITLHATRQRPGTETRLPVIAHGSDPAGNPAELARLTLVFPEGGLEASGTLNLPNELRARLTRFEIAGQGHAGAVTLADDRLSRREVALIEGRSGREGLELLSPLHYLRKALAPNATLLEGTLATSLPANPGVIVLADVATLSPGETADLLGWAEAGGTLLRFAGPQLAASDVSRDGEDPLLPVRLRSGGRSVGGAMSWGEPKTLAPFPEDSPFYGLDIPEDVTVNSQVMAQPDPTLADRVIAALSDGTPLVTRKRIGAGQVILFHVTANAEWSSLPLSGLFVQMLERLSITAAADTTLPADLAAATWQPDRVLTASGTLEPGDTLPGVSGTALLSEPLGPELRPGLYDGPDRRIARNAHDPDRDLAPMVWPAGTRIEGMVRASETPLGGWLLALAMLLLLGDILASLALSGRLGPARRVAVLGTVAILTSYSPDTALAQSPPEIAEELALAHVITGDRALDEVAHHGLRGLGQTLFFRTSVEPDPPVAVDLERDELAFYPLLYWPITPDQPLPSSEAYARLNTYLRTGGMILFDTRDADIAGFGTGSPNGAMLRKLAAPLDIPPLEPVPEDHVLTRSFYLLQDFPGRHMGRTVWVEAAPPDAEQVEGMPFRNLNDGVTPVVIGGNDWASAWAVTENGSPLLPVGRGFAGERQRELALRFGVNLVMHVLTGNYKSDQVHVPALLDRLGQ
;
A
#
# COMPACT_ATOMS: atom_id res chain seq x y z
N MET A 1 -54.61 -5.19 -26.10
CA MET A 1 -54.93 -3.77 -26.39
C MET A 1 -54.00 -2.91 -25.55
N THR A 2 -53.37 -1.90 -26.14
CA THR A 2 -52.44 -0.99 -25.45
C THR A 2 -53.07 0.38 -25.30
N LEU A 3 -52.95 0.97 -24.11
CA LEU A 3 -53.38 2.33 -23.78
C LEU A 3 -52.19 3.04 -23.13
N GLY A 4 -51.44 3.83 -23.91
CA GLY A 4 -50.19 4.44 -23.47
C GLY A 4 -49.16 3.37 -23.06
N PRO A 5 -48.47 3.51 -21.91
CA PRO A 5 -47.46 2.54 -21.46
C PRO A 5 -48.03 1.23 -20.88
N ILE A 6 -49.37 1.09 -20.84
CA ILE A 6 -50.06 -0.05 -20.21
C ILE A 6 -50.75 -0.92 -21.27
N GLY A 7 -50.43 -2.20 -21.29
CA GLY A 7 -51.15 -3.24 -22.02
C GLY A 7 -52.15 -3.97 -21.11
N PHE A 8 -53.29 -4.38 -21.67
CA PHE A 8 -54.26 -5.25 -20.97
C PHE A 8 -54.33 -6.62 -21.63
N ALA A 9 -54.16 -7.67 -20.83
CA ALA A 9 -54.27 -9.06 -21.28
C ALA A 9 -55.73 -9.43 -21.63
N ALA A 10 -56.70 -8.98 -20.83
CA ALA A 10 -58.13 -9.22 -21.03
C ALA A 10 -58.91 -7.89 -21.08
N PRO A 11 -58.76 -7.09 -22.15
CA PRO A 11 -59.32 -5.73 -22.21
C PRO A 11 -60.85 -5.68 -22.14
N TRP A 12 -61.54 -6.77 -22.48
CA TRP A 12 -63.00 -6.87 -22.41
C TRP A 12 -63.54 -6.81 -20.96
N LEU A 13 -62.72 -7.17 -19.96
CA LEU A 13 -63.11 -7.13 -18.56
C LEU A 13 -63.34 -5.68 -18.06
N LEU A 14 -62.70 -4.71 -18.69
CA LEU A 14 -62.83 -3.28 -18.35
C LEU A 14 -64.26 -2.76 -18.57
N TRP A 15 -65.05 -3.39 -19.44
CA TRP A 15 -66.46 -3.05 -19.62
C TRP A 15 -67.30 -3.25 -18.35
N ALA A 16 -66.88 -4.13 -17.43
CA ALA A 16 -67.55 -4.33 -16.15
C ALA A 16 -67.56 -3.08 -15.25
N LEU A 17 -66.61 -2.14 -15.46
CA LEU A 17 -66.59 -0.85 -14.74
C LEU A 17 -67.87 -0.04 -14.99
N ALA A 18 -68.49 -0.17 -16.17
CA ALA A 18 -69.73 0.53 -16.49
C ALA A 18 -70.95 0.03 -15.67
N ALA A 19 -70.86 -1.15 -15.05
CA ALA A 19 -71.93 -1.72 -14.21
C ALA A 19 -71.86 -1.26 -12.74
N LEU A 20 -70.78 -0.60 -12.31
CA LEU A 20 -70.60 -0.13 -10.92
C LEU A 20 -71.73 0.77 -10.39
N PRO A 21 -72.34 1.70 -11.17
CA PRO A 21 -73.44 2.53 -10.70
C PRO A 21 -74.71 1.74 -10.34
N ILE A 22 -74.91 0.57 -10.95
CA ILE A 22 -76.05 -0.31 -10.62
C ILE A 22 -75.89 -0.87 -9.21
N LEU A 23 -74.66 -1.21 -8.83
CA LEU A 23 -74.31 -1.75 -7.51
C LEU A 23 -74.57 -0.70 -6.40
N TRP A 24 -74.33 0.58 -6.70
CA TRP A 24 -74.71 1.70 -5.82
C TRP A 24 -76.23 1.81 -5.61
N LEU A 25 -77.02 1.55 -6.65
CA LEU A 25 -78.48 1.63 -6.63
C LEU A 25 -79.10 0.48 -5.81
N ILE A 26 -78.52 -0.72 -5.90
CA ILE A 26 -78.95 -1.92 -5.15
C ILE A 26 -78.64 -1.80 -3.65
N LEU A 27 -77.47 -1.28 -3.28
CA LEU A 27 -77.04 -1.17 -1.87
C LEU A 27 -77.72 -0.03 -1.09
N ARG A 28 -78.52 0.81 -1.74
CA ARG A 28 -79.23 1.95 -1.13
C ARG A 28 -80.60 1.58 -0.52
N ALA A 29 -80.98 0.30 -0.48
CA ALA A 29 -82.26 -0.13 0.10
C ALA A 29 -82.24 -0.07 1.65
N VAL A 30 -82.98 0.89 2.22
CA VAL A 30 -83.14 1.14 3.67
C VAL A 30 -84.31 0.32 4.23
N PRO A 31 -84.27 -0.20 5.48
CA PRO A 31 -85.43 -0.84 6.12
C PRO A 31 -86.61 0.13 6.33
N PRO A 32 -87.87 -0.36 6.47
CA PRO A 32 -89.04 0.50 6.59
C PRO A 32 -89.01 1.38 7.87
N ALA A 33 -89.57 2.59 7.77
CA ALA A 33 -89.53 3.60 8.81
C ALA A 33 -90.13 3.13 10.16
N PRO A 34 -89.55 3.52 11.32
CA PRO A 34 -89.99 3.08 12.63
C PRO A 34 -91.40 3.60 12.98
N ILE A 35 -92.23 2.70 13.55
CA ILE A 35 -93.61 3.00 13.96
C ILE A 35 -93.60 3.70 15.34
N ARG A 36 -94.10 4.94 15.41
CA ARG A 36 -94.18 5.70 16.66
C ARG A 36 -95.47 5.39 17.43
N ARG A 37 -95.38 4.92 18.68
CA ARG A 37 -96.52 4.78 19.61
C ARG A 37 -96.40 5.81 20.75
N ARG A 38 -97.50 6.46 21.12
CA ARG A 38 -97.55 7.42 22.24
C ARG A 38 -97.74 6.64 23.55
N PHE A 39 -96.78 6.72 24.46
CA PHE A 39 -96.83 6.09 25.78
C PHE A 39 -97.14 7.16 26.86
N PRO A 40 -98.19 7.03 27.69
CA PRO A 40 -98.63 8.12 28.58
C PRO A 40 -97.76 8.31 29.83
N GLY A 41 -96.86 7.37 30.15
CA GLY A 41 -96.01 7.41 31.35
C GLY A 41 -94.64 8.06 31.13
N VAL A 42 -94.58 9.28 30.61
CA VAL A 42 -93.31 9.97 30.28
C VAL A 42 -92.42 10.21 31.52
N ALA A 43 -93.02 10.32 32.71
CA ALA A 43 -92.28 10.55 33.96
C ALA A 43 -91.39 9.36 34.40
N LEU A 44 -91.67 8.13 33.93
CA LEU A 44 -90.88 6.93 34.25
C LEU A 44 -89.63 6.75 33.36
N LEU A 45 -89.47 7.59 32.33
CA LEU A 45 -88.39 7.48 31.34
C LEU A 45 -87.33 8.60 31.45
N LEU A 46 -87.48 9.53 32.40
CA LEU A 46 -86.49 10.57 32.69
C LEU A 46 -85.26 9.93 33.35
N GLY A 47 -84.25 9.60 32.54
CA GLY A 47 -82.99 8.98 32.96
C GLY A 47 -82.52 7.82 32.08
N LEU A 48 -83.31 7.38 31.10
CA LEU A 48 -82.91 6.36 30.13
C LEU A 48 -82.33 7.01 28.87
N THR A 49 -81.03 6.83 28.64
CA THR A 49 -80.39 7.02 27.33
C THR A 49 -80.56 5.73 26.51
N ASP A 50 -81.07 5.86 25.29
CA ASP A 50 -81.06 4.77 24.31
C ASP A 50 -79.61 4.43 23.94
N ASP A 51 -79.17 3.19 24.18
CA ASP A 51 -77.83 2.71 23.81
C ASP A 51 -77.73 2.29 22.32
N ASP A 52 -78.86 2.15 21.62
CA ASP A 52 -78.89 1.69 20.22
C ASP A 52 -79.26 2.83 19.25
N THR A 53 -78.24 3.49 18.69
CA THR A 53 -78.42 4.35 17.51
C THR A 53 -78.60 3.49 16.26
N VAL A 54 -79.84 3.30 15.82
CA VAL A 54 -80.11 2.73 14.49
C VAL A 54 -79.76 3.79 13.45
N SER A 55 -78.59 3.66 12.81
CA SER A 55 -78.16 4.57 11.73
C SER A 55 -79.04 4.37 10.50
N ASP A 56 -79.85 5.38 10.19
CA ASP A 56 -80.92 5.32 9.16
C ASP A 56 -80.39 5.30 7.70
N ARG A 57 -79.08 5.49 7.45
CA ARG A 57 -78.47 5.44 6.10
C ARG A 57 -77.00 5.03 6.11
N THR A 58 -76.59 4.20 5.15
CA THR A 58 -75.17 3.97 4.84
C THR A 58 -74.54 5.27 4.31
N PRO A 59 -73.44 5.77 4.91
CA PRO A 59 -72.75 6.94 4.42
C PRO A 59 -72.28 6.77 2.97
N TRP A 60 -72.45 7.81 2.15
CA TRP A 60 -72.12 7.78 0.72
C TRP A 60 -70.64 7.49 0.44
N TRP A 61 -69.75 7.88 1.36
CA TRP A 61 -68.32 7.63 1.24
C TRP A 61 -67.95 6.15 1.40
N LEU A 62 -68.73 5.36 2.15
CA LEU A 62 -68.57 3.89 2.21
C LEU A 62 -68.97 3.25 0.89
N LEU A 63 -70.05 3.73 0.28
CA LEU A 63 -70.44 3.29 -1.06
C LEU A 63 -69.37 3.62 -2.10
N LEU A 64 -68.75 4.81 -2.02
CA LEU A 64 -67.63 5.18 -2.89
C LEU A 64 -66.42 4.26 -2.70
N LEU A 65 -66.06 3.96 -1.44
CA LEU A 65 -64.95 3.08 -1.11
C LEU A 65 -65.17 1.64 -1.61
N ARG A 66 -66.41 1.13 -1.53
CA ARG A 66 -66.80 -0.15 -2.15
C ARG A 66 -66.69 -0.14 -3.67
N MET A 67 -67.14 0.94 -4.32
CA MET A 67 -67.01 1.08 -5.77
C MET A 67 -65.55 1.11 -6.21
N LEU A 68 -64.67 1.80 -5.46
CA LEU A 68 -63.23 1.81 -5.70
C LEU A 68 -62.59 0.44 -5.50
N ALA A 69 -62.98 -0.31 -4.48
CA ALA A 69 -62.49 -1.67 -4.26
C ALA A 69 -62.86 -2.60 -5.42
N VAL A 70 -64.13 -2.58 -5.87
CA VAL A 70 -64.58 -3.39 -7.01
C VAL A 70 -63.91 -2.93 -8.31
N ALA A 71 -63.73 -1.62 -8.52
CA ALA A 71 -62.98 -1.11 -9.67
C ALA A 71 -61.52 -1.61 -9.67
N ALA A 72 -60.85 -1.59 -8.52
CA ALA A 72 -59.49 -2.12 -8.38
C ALA A 72 -59.41 -3.63 -8.67
N VAL A 73 -60.42 -4.43 -8.25
CA VAL A 73 -60.52 -5.85 -8.61
C VAL A 73 -60.70 -6.05 -10.12
N ILE A 74 -61.62 -5.30 -10.74
CA ILE A 74 -61.90 -5.40 -12.18
C ILE A 74 -60.64 -5.03 -12.99
N ILE A 75 -59.99 -3.92 -12.66
CA ILE A 75 -58.76 -3.51 -13.34
C ILE A 75 -57.63 -4.51 -13.05
N GLY A 76 -57.50 -5.02 -11.82
CA GLY A 76 -56.47 -6.01 -11.47
C GLY A 76 -56.62 -7.34 -12.23
N LEU A 77 -57.85 -7.83 -12.39
CA LEU A 77 -58.16 -9.05 -13.13
C LEU A 77 -58.09 -8.88 -14.65
N ALA A 78 -58.18 -7.66 -15.18
CA ALA A 78 -57.98 -7.37 -16.60
C ALA A 78 -56.51 -7.59 -17.07
N GLY A 79 -55.60 -7.85 -16.13
CA GLY A 79 -54.18 -8.10 -16.38
C GLY A 79 -53.44 -6.89 -16.96
N PRO A 80 -53.37 -5.75 -16.24
CA PRO A 80 -52.61 -4.59 -16.67
C PRO A 80 -51.12 -4.89 -16.54
N VAL A 81 -50.39 -4.69 -17.64
CA VAL A 81 -48.94 -4.88 -17.75
C VAL A 81 -48.33 -3.56 -18.19
N LEU A 82 -47.34 -3.09 -17.46
CA LEU A 82 -46.55 -1.92 -17.86
C LEU A 82 -45.42 -2.37 -18.80
N ASN A 83 -45.20 -1.65 -19.89
CA ASN A 83 -44.24 -1.96 -20.97
C ASN A 83 -44.56 -3.25 -21.73
N PRO A 84 -45.74 -3.37 -22.37
CA PRO A 84 -46.12 -4.59 -23.09
C PRO A 84 -45.19 -4.84 -24.28
N GLU A 85 -44.81 -6.10 -24.51
CA GLU A 85 -44.14 -6.52 -25.72
C GLU A 85 -45.10 -6.39 -26.91
N THR A 86 -45.06 -5.24 -27.60
CA THR A 86 -45.66 -5.16 -28.94
C THR A 86 -44.83 -6.04 -29.86
N ARG A 87 -45.39 -7.19 -30.23
CA ARG A 87 -45.05 -7.94 -31.44
C ARG A 87 -44.99 -6.92 -32.59
N SER A 88 -43.80 -6.42 -32.91
CA SER A 88 -43.61 -5.36 -33.89
C SER A 88 -43.82 -5.91 -35.30
N ASP A 89 -44.43 -5.12 -36.17
CA ASP A 89 -44.81 -5.35 -37.57
C ASP A 89 -43.66 -5.74 -38.53
N THR A 90 -42.90 -6.81 -38.25
CA THR A 90 -41.93 -7.38 -39.19
C THR A 90 -42.06 -8.90 -39.22
N ASP A 91 -43.17 -9.38 -39.81
CA ASP A 91 -43.17 -10.67 -40.53
C ASP A 91 -42.19 -10.52 -41.71
N SER A 92 -40.90 -10.76 -41.46
CA SER A 92 -39.87 -10.78 -42.49
C SER A 92 -39.20 -12.15 -42.48
N ASP A 93 -39.37 -12.90 -43.57
CA ASP A 93 -38.76 -14.21 -43.78
C ASP A 93 -37.27 -14.14 -44.16
N ALA A 94 -36.69 -12.93 -44.20
CA ALA A 94 -35.31 -12.73 -44.62
C ALA A 94 -34.31 -13.35 -43.61
N PRO A 95 -33.17 -13.91 -44.09
CA PRO A 95 -32.11 -14.40 -43.21
C PRO A 95 -31.60 -13.30 -42.27
N LEU A 96 -31.17 -13.68 -41.06
CA LEU A 96 -30.70 -12.75 -40.04
C LEU A 96 -29.18 -12.88 -39.83
N LEU A 97 -28.44 -11.79 -40.09
CA LEU A 97 -27.05 -11.65 -39.72
C LEU A 97 -26.95 -10.96 -38.34
N ILE A 98 -26.34 -11.65 -37.39
CA ILE A 98 -25.96 -11.08 -36.11
C ILE A 98 -24.49 -10.68 -36.20
N LEU A 99 -24.21 -9.38 -36.19
CA LEU A 99 -22.86 -8.85 -36.20
C LEU A 99 -22.50 -8.38 -34.79
N THR A 100 -21.33 -8.74 -34.29
CA THR A 100 -20.81 -8.23 -33.03
C THR A 100 -19.38 -7.71 -33.18
N ASP A 101 -19.09 -6.59 -32.51
CA ASP A 101 -17.72 -6.08 -32.46
C ASP A 101 -16.82 -7.05 -31.69
N ALA A 102 -17.34 -7.72 -30.65
CA ALA A 102 -16.65 -8.72 -29.83
C ALA A 102 -15.26 -8.29 -29.36
N SER A 103 -15.13 -7.02 -28.96
CA SER A 103 -13.91 -6.42 -28.39
C SER A 103 -13.90 -6.48 -26.88
N TRP A 104 -12.81 -6.04 -26.24
CA TRP A 104 -12.75 -5.92 -24.78
C TRP A 104 -13.86 -5.00 -24.24
N ALA A 105 -14.26 -3.98 -25.00
CA ALA A 105 -15.33 -3.06 -24.61
C ALA A 105 -16.71 -3.74 -24.53
N SER A 106 -16.88 -4.88 -25.20
CA SER A 106 -18.11 -5.70 -25.11
C SER A 106 -18.13 -6.62 -23.88
N ALA A 107 -17.00 -6.82 -23.19
CA ALA A 107 -16.85 -7.88 -22.19
C ALA A 107 -17.74 -7.68 -20.96
N ARG A 108 -17.87 -6.43 -20.47
CA ARG A 108 -18.70 -6.08 -19.31
C ARG A 108 -20.16 -6.51 -19.46
N ASP A 109 -20.72 -6.20 -20.62
CA ASP A 109 -22.13 -6.46 -20.93
C ASP A 109 -22.34 -7.82 -21.62
N TRP A 110 -21.29 -8.62 -21.77
CA TRP A 110 -21.34 -9.92 -22.45
C TRP A 110 -22.39 -10.89 -21.89
N PRO A 111 -22.61 -10.99 -20.56
CA PRO A 111 -23.69 -11.82 -20.04
C PRO A 111 -25.09 -11.36 -20.50
N ALA A 112 -25.30 -10.06 -20.71
CA ALA A 112 -26.54 -9.52 -21.26
C ALA A 112 -26.62 -9.76 -22.77
N THR A 113 -25.51 -9.62 -23.49
CA THR A 113 -25.38 -9.99 -24.91
C THR A 113 -25.76 -11.45 -25.15
N LEU A 114 -25.25 -12.40 -24.37
CA LEU A 114 -25.59 -13.83 -24.51
C LEU A 114 -27.09 -14.10 -24.31
N LYS A 115 -27.73 -13.39 -23.36
CA LYS A 115 -29.20 -13.50 -23.14
C LYS A 115 -29.99 -12.92 -24.30
N LEU A 116 -29.53 -11.80 -24.89
CA LEU A 116 -30.13 -11.22 -26.09
C LEU A 116 -29.99 -12.18 -27.28
N LEU A 117 -28.80 -12.73 -27.49
CA LEU A 117 -28.53 -13.71 -28.54
C LEU A 117 -29.41 -14.96 -28.40
N ASP A 118 -29.53 -15.53 -27.19
CA ASP A 118 -30.41 -16.69 -26.95
C ASP A 118 -31.87 -16.38 -27.31
N ARG A 119 -32.37 -15.20 -26.92
CA ARG A 119 -33.73 -14.76 -27.23
C ARG A 119 -33.95 -14.60 -28.73
N VAL A 120 -33.06 -13.87 -29.40
CA VAL A 120 -33.13 -13.59 -30.84
C VAL A 120 -33.02 -14.88 -31.66
N LEU A 121 -32.13 -15.80 -31.27
CA LEU A 121 -32.00 -17.10 -31.92
C LEU A 121 -33.23 -18.00 -31.66
N ALA A 122 -33.81 -17.96 -30.46
CA ALA A 122 -35.04 -18.70 -30.17
C ALA A 122 -36.24 -18.19 -30.99
N GLU A 123 -36.33 -16.88 -31.21
CA GLU A 123 -37.34 -16.26 -32.08
C GLU A 123 -37.12 -16.64 -33.55
N ALA A 124 -35.91 -16.41 -34.08
CA ALA A 124 -35.55 -16.80 -35.44
C ALA A 124 -35.75 -18.31 -35.71
N GLY A 125 -35.50 -19.16 -34.70
CA GLY A 125 -35.74 -20.59 -34.77
C GLY A 125 -37.22 -20.97 -34.86
N ARG A 126 -38.12 -20.25 -34.18
CA ARG A 126 -39.58 -20.44 -34.29
C ARG A 126 -40.10 -20.04 -35.66
N ASP A 127 -39.50 -18.99 -36.22
CA ASP A 127 -39.88 -18.44 -37.53
C ASP A 127 -39.19 -19.18 -38.69
N GLY A 128 -38.33 -20.17 -38.40
CA GLY A 128 -37.62 -20.96 -39.41
C GLY A 128 -36.56 -20.17 -40.19
N ARG A 129 -36.12 -19.03 -39.68
CA ARG A 129 -35.19 -18.11 -40.35
C ARG A 129 -33.74 -18.59 -40.23
N PRO A 130 -32.98 -18.68 -41.35
CA PRO A 130 -31.54 -18.93 -41.28
C PRO A 130 -30.81 -17.77 -40.61
N THR A 131 -29.87 -18.07 -39.72
CA THR A 131 -29.08 -17.07 -39.00
C THR A 131 -27.58 -17.29 -39.18
N ALA A 132 -26.80 -16.21 -39.15
CA ALA A 132 -25.34 -16.23 -39.10
C ALA A 132 -24.83 -15.32 -37.98
N ILE A 133 -23.73 -15.69 -37.32
CA ILE A 133 -23.05 -14.83 -36.35
C ILE A 133 -21.67 -14.48 -36.92
N ALA A 134 -21.37 -13.18 -37.01
CA ALA A 134 -20.07 -12.66 -37.45
C ALA A 134 -19.44 -11.80 -36.34
N ARG A 135 -18.13 -11.91 -36.15
CA ARG A 135 -17.34 -11.14 -35.18
C ARG A 135 -16.34 -10.26 -35.91
N LEU A 136 -16.25 -8.99 -35.55
CA LEU A 136 -15.27 -8.08 -36.19
C LEU A 136 -13.84 -8.31 -35.68
N THR A 137 -13.66 -8.76 -34.43
CA THR A 137 -12.34 -9.11 -33.88
C THR A 137 -11.77 -10.45 -34.37
N ASP A 138 -12.56 -11.23 -35.11
CA ASP A 138 -12.17 -12.50 -35.73
C ASP A 138 -12.94 -12.66 -37.05
N PRO A 139 -12.53 -11.94 -38.10
CA PRO A 139 -13.28 -11.84 -39.34
C PRO A 139 -13.30 -13.16 -40.10
N GLY A 140 -14.48 -13.77 -40.19
CA GLY A 140 -14.75 -14.96 -40.99
C GLY A 140 -16.00 -14.76 -41.86
N ALA A 141 -16.11 -15.53 -42.95
CA ALA A 141 -17.29 -15.49 -43.80
C ALA A 141 -18.54 -15.97 -43.03
N PRO A 142 -19.62 -15.17 -42.97
CA PRO A 142 -20.82 -15.56 -42.23
C PRO A 142 -21.51 -16.73 -42.92
N VAL A 143 -21.72 -17.82 -42.18
CA VAL A 143 -22.42 -19.02 -42.66
C VAL A 143 -23.84 -19.05 -42.10
N PHE A 144 -24.82 -18.88 -42.97
CA PHE A 144 -26.24 -18.95 -42.60
C PHE A 144 -26.64 -20.41 -42.35
N GLN A 145 -27.13 -20.70 -41.14
CA GLN A 145 -27.53 -22.03 -40.68
C GLN A 145 -28.81 -21.91 -39.85
N ALA A 146 -29.37 -23.05 -39.42
CA ALA A 146 -30.51 -23.05 -38.51
C ALA A 146 -30.13 -22.39 -37.16
N ALA A 147 -31.00 -21.52 -36.64
CA ALA A 147 -30.75 -20.78 -35.40
C ALA A 147 -30.38 -21.67 -34.20
N GLU A 148 -31.00 -22.86 -34.10
CA GLU A 148 -30.71 -23.85 -33.05
C GLU A 148 -29.26 -24.36 -33.08
N THR A 149 -28.63 -24.40 -34.26
CA THR A 149 -27.21 -24.78 -34.39
C THR A 149 -26.29 -23.75 -33.75
N TRP A 150 -26.60 -22.46 -33.92
CA TRP A 150 -25.88 -21.39 -33.24
C TRP A 150 -26.14 -21.36 -31.74
N ARG A 151 -27.40 -21.62 -31.35
CA ARG A 151 -27.82 -21.64 -29.95
C ARG A 151 -27.05 -22.66 -29.11
N SER A 152 -26.80 -23.85 -29.65
CA SER A 152 -25.96 -24.88 -29.01
C SER A 152 -24.47 -24.52 -28.89
N ARG A 153 -23.99 -23.51 -29.63
CA ARG A 153 -22.59 -23.05 -29.64
C ARG A 153 -22.36 -21.72 -28.90
N LEU A 154 -23.42 -21.11 -28.34
CA LEU A 154 -23.34 -19.80 -27.69
C LEU A 154 -22.29 -19.72 -26.58
N SER A 155 -22.09 -20.79 -25.82
CA SER A 155 -21.09 -20.84 -24.75
C SER A 155 -19.64 -20.71 -25.24
N GLY A 156 -19.37 -21.00 -26.52
CA GLY A 156 -18.06 -20.86 -27.14
C GLY A 156 -17.80 -19.49 -27.76
N ILE A 157 -18.79 -18.58 -27.75
CA ILE A 157 -18.63 -17.23 -28.29
C ILE A 157 -18.21 -16.30 -27.15
N ALA A 158 -17.00 -15.76 -27.27
CA ALA A 158 -16.41 -14.83 -26.31
C ALA A 158 -15.88 -13.58 -27.04
N PRO A 159 -15.81 -12.43 -26.33
CA PRO A 159 -15.11 -11.25 -26.82
C PRO A 159 -13.60 -11.46 -26.76
N GLN A 160 -12.87 -10.70 -27.56
CA GLN A 160 -11.41 -10.69 -27.62
C GLN A 160 -10.83 -9.49 -26.86
N PRO A 161 -9.59 -9.57 -26.35
CA PRO A 161 -8.97 -8.50 -25.56
C PRO A 161 -8.49 -7.29 -26.39
N TRP A 162 -8.65 -7.31 -27.72
CA TRP A 162 -8.30 -6.22 -28.63
C TRP A 162 -9.55 -5.61 -29.30
N GLU A 163 -9.37 -4.44 -29.93
CA GLU A 163 -10.39 -3.84 -30.80
C GLU A 163 -10.28 -4.35 -32.24
N PRO A 164 -11.37 -4.36 -33.03
CA PRO A 164 -11.28 -4.63 -34.46
C PRO A 164 -10.37 -3.60 -35.14
N THR A 165 -9.35 -4.08 -35.85
CA THR A 165 -8.53 -3.21 -36.69
C THR A 165 -9.25 -2.87 -37.99
N ASP A 166 -8.79 -1.85 -38.71
CA ASP A 166 -9.38 -1.49 -40.01
C ASP A 166 -9.23 -2.64 -41.02
N ALA A 167 -8.11 -3.36 -40.98
CA ALA A 167 -7.89 -4.55 -41.80
C ALA A 167 -8.90 -5.67 -41.49
N MET A 168 -9.20 -5.90 -40.20
CA MET A 168 -10.22 -6.88 -39.80
C MET A 168 -11.63 -6.47 -40.23
N THR A 169 -11.96 -5.19 -40.07
CA THR A 169 -13.27 -4.64 -40.44
C THR A 169 -13.48 -4.70 -41.97
N GLU A 170 -12.45 -4.39 -42.75
CA GLU A 170 -12.46 -4.52 -44.20
C GLU A 170 -12.56 -5.98 -44.65
N ALA A 171 -11.84 -6.91 -44.00
CA ALA A 171 -11.96 -8.34 -44.26
C ALA A 171 -13.38 -8.85 -43.97
N ALA A 172 -14.00 -8.44 -42.86
CA ALA A 172 -15.38 -8.76 -42.53
C ALA A 172 -16.34 -8.19 -43.59
N ARG A 173 -16.14 -6.93 -44.01
CA ARG A 173 -16.95 -6.26 -45.05
C ARG A 173 -16.88 -6.98 -46.39
N ALA A 174 -15.68 -7.43 -46.78
CA ALA A 174 -15.43 -8.16 -48.02
C ALA A 174 -16.01 -9.59 -47.99
N ALA A 175 -16.06 -10.21 -46.81
CA ALA A 175 -16.60 -11.55 -46.62
C ALA A 175 -18.15 -11.61 -46.57
N LEU A 176 -18.83 -10.46 -46.50
CA LEU A 176 -20.29 -10.40 -46.52
C LEU A 176 -20.87 -10.91 -47.85
N PRO A 177 -21.88 -11.79 -47.83
CA PRO A 177 -22.44 -12.37 -49.04
C PRO A 177 -23.22 -11.33 -49.87
N ASP A 178 -23.42 -11.68 -51.14
CA ASP A 178 -24.19 -10.84 -52.07
C ASP A 178 -25.72 -11.02 -51.98
N SER A 179 -26.21 -11.89 -51.09
CA SER A 179 -27.64 -12.07 -50.82
C SER A 179 -28.19 -11.00 -49.87
N ASP A 180 -29.51 -10.78 -49.92
CA ASP A 180 -30.20 -9.88 -48.98
C ASP A 180 -30.39 -10.55 -47.61
N PHE A 181 -30.21 -9.78 -46.55
CA PHE A 181 -30.37 -10.22 -45.16
C PHE A 181 -30.64 -9.04 -44.24
N GLU A 182 -31.30 -9.29 -43.12
CA GLU A 182 -31.45 -8.31 -42.04
C GLU A 182 -30.25 -8.36 -41.12
N THR A 183 -29.83 -7.22 -40.57
CA THR A 183 -28.69 -7.16 -39.66
C THR A 183 -29.11 -6.70 -38.27
N LEU A 184 -28.74 -7.49 -37.26
CA LEU A 184 -28.69 -7.09 -35.86
C LEU A 184 -27.23 -6.85 -35.47
N TRP A 185 -26.81 -5.58 -35.34
CA TRP A 185 -25.46 -5.23 -34.95
C TRP A 185 -25.39 -4.94 -33.45
N ILE A 186 -24.78 -5.84 -32.69
CA ILE A 186 -24.50 -5.66 -31.27
C ILE A 186 -23.17 -4.90 -31.16
N SER A 187 -23.27 -3.61 -30.85
CA SER A 187 -22.12 -2.71 -30.83
C SER A 187 -21.58 -2.46 -29.42
N ASP A 188 -20.26 -2.32 -29.32
CA ASP A 188 -19.54 -1.87 -28.12
C ASP A 188 -19.61 -0.34 -27.90
N GLY A 189 -20.24 0.41 -28.82
CA GLY A 189 -20.47 1.85 -28.70
C GLY A 189 -19.25 2.74 -28.94
N LEU A 190 -18.06 2.20 -29.26
CA LEU A 190 -16.85 2.99 -29.55
C LEU A 190 -16.80 3.50 -30.98
N ALA A 191 -16.42 4.77 -31.18
CA ALA A 191 -16.22 5.34 -32.50
C ALA A 191 -15.00 4.72 -33.20
N ARG A 192 -15.17 4.32 -34.46
CA ARG A 192 -14.11 3.83 -35.36
C ARG A 192 -14.40 4.26 -36.78
N ASP A 193 -13.38 4.70 -37.51
CA ASP A 193 -13.53 5.24 -38.86
C ASP A 193 -14.06 4.20 -39.87
N SER A 194 -13.66 2.93 -39.70
CA SER A 194 -14.08 1.81 -40.54
C SER A 194 -15.56 1.44 -40.42
N ARG A 195 -16.29 1.92 -39.40
CA ARG A 195 -17.71 1.58 -39.18
C ARG A 195 -18.66 2.15 -40.22
N ALA A 196 -18.39 3.35 -40.74
CA ALA A 196 -19.28 4.00 -41.69
C ALA A 196 -19.40 3.18 -42.99
N ALA A 197 -18.26 2.77 -43.55
CA ALA A 197 -18.21 1.95 -44.76
C ALA A 197 -18.84 0.57 -44.56
N LEU A 198 -18.68 -0.04 -43.38
CA LEU A 198 -19.33 -1.30 -43.04
C LEU A 198 -20.85 -1.13 -42.92
N LEU A 199 -21.32 -0.07 -42.25
CA LEU A 199 -22.75 0.22 -42.10
C LEU A 199 -23.43 0.41 -43.46
N ASP A 200 -22.80 1.14 -44.38
CA ASP A 200 -23.34 1.37 -45.72
C ASP A 200 -23.45 0.06 -46.50
N ARG A 201 -22.44 -0.82 -46.38
CA ARG A 201 -22.47 -2.16 -46.97
C ARG A 201 -23.62 -2.99 -46.38
N LEU A 202 -23.84 -2.96 -45.06
CA LEU A 202 -24.94 -3.70 -44.42
C LEU A 202 -26.31 -3.14 -44.85
N LYS A 203 -26.47 -1.81 -44.89
CA LYS A 203 -27.70 -1.15 -45.35
C LYS A 203 -28.04 -1.45 -46.82
N SER A 204 -27.03 -1.72 -47.65
CA SER A 204 -27.26 -2.17 -49.04
C SER A 204 -27.84 -3.58 -49.16
N ARG A 205 -27.85 -4.38 -48.08
CA ARG A 205 -28.36 -5.76 -48.02
C ARG A 205 -29.71 -5.89 -47.33
N GLY A 206 -30.05 -4.96 -46.46
CA GLY A 206 -31.31 -4.97 -45.72
C GLY A 206 -31.32 -3.98 -44.55
N PRO A 207 -32.40 -3.99 -43.75
CA PRO A 207 -32.51 -3.14 -42.57
C PRO A 207 -31.45 -3.51 -41.53
N VAL A 208 -30.87 -2.48 -40.90
CA VAL A 208 -29.88 -2.62 -39.83
C VAL A 208 -30.45 -2.06 -38.53
N THR A 209 -30.51 -2.92 -37.51
CA THR A 209 -30.82 -2.54 -36.13
C THR A 209 -29.55 -2.65 -35.31
N VAL A 210 -29.15 -1.55 -34.67
CA VAL A 210 -27.99 -1.51 -33.77
C VAL A 210 -28.48 -1.67 -32.34
N VAL A 211 -27.80 -2.51 -31.56
CA VAL A 211 -28.03 -2.66 -30.12
C VAL A 211 -26.78 -2.18 -29.38
N GLU A 212 -26.95 -1.22 -28.46
CA GLU A 212 -25.86 -0.71 -27.61
C GLU A 212 -26.13 -0.93 -26.12
N GLY A 213 -25.04 -1.06 -25.35
CA GLY A 213 -25.07 -1.00 -23.90
C GLY A 213 -25.44 0.40 -23.38
N GLY A 214 -26.21 0.46 -22.29
CA GLY A 214 -26.66 1.73 -21.70
C GLY A 214 -25.67 2.34 -20.69
N ARG A 215 -24.57 1.65 -20.37
CA ARG A 215 -23.60 2.08 -19.35
C ARG A 215 -22.38 2.70 -20.02
N PRO A 216 -21.89 3.87 -19.57
CA PRO A 216 -20.67 4.44 -20.11
C PRO A 216 -19.47 3.52 -19.78
N LEU A 217 -18.64 3.28 -20.80
CA LEU A 217 -17.37 2.58 -20.65
C LEU A 217 -16.37 3.48 -19.92
N VAL A 218 -15.55 2.89 -19.05
CA VAL A 218 -14.50 3.60 -18.32
C VAL A 218 -13.20 2.81 -18.46
N VAL A 219 -12.15 3.46 -18.93
CA VAL A 219 -10.82 2.86 -19.12
C VAL A 219 -9.81 3.44 -18.14
N LEU A 220 -8.78 2.67 -17.84
CA LEU A 220 -7.66 3.06 -17.00
C LEU A 220 -6.43 3.26 -17.89
N GLY A 221 -5.81 4.43 -17.81
CA GLY A 221 -4.54 4.72 -18.47
C GLY A 221 -3.34 4.10 -17.75
N PRO A 222 -2.15 4.09 -18.38
CA PRO A 222 -0.94 3.60 -17.74
C PRO A 222 -0.60 4.40 -16.47
N PRO A 223 -0.02 3.75 -15.45
CA PRO A 223 0.40 4.44 -14.23
C PRO A 223 1.62 5.31 -14.50
N GLU A 224 1.58 6.55 -13.99
CA GLU A 224 2.69 7.49 -14.10
C GLU A 224 3.33 7.72 -12.72
N ILE A 225 4.62 8.04 -12.69
CA ILE A 225 5.31 8.41 -11.45
C ILE A 225 5.57 9.91 -11.46
N GLU A 226 4.88 10.64 -10.60
CA GLU A 226 5.07 12.07 -10.38
C GLU A 226 5.45 12.33 -8.92
N ALA A 227 6.55 13.05 -8.68
CA ALA A 227 7.04 13.38 -7.33
C ALA A 227 7.14 12.17 -6.38
N GLY A 228 7.42 10.97 -6.91
CA GLY A 228 7.55 9.74 -6.13
C GLY A 228 6.23 9.02 -5.80
N GLN A 229 5.08 9.55 -6.21
CA GLN A 229 3.77 8.90 -6.08
C GLN A 229 3.32 8.29 -7.40
N ILE A 230 2.43 7.30 -7.35
CA ILE A 230 1.81 6.72 -8.56
C ILE A 230 0.55 7.51 -8.88
N THR A 231 0.52 8.18 -10.03
CA THR A 231 -0.67 8.85 -10.55
C THR A 231 -1.40 7.92 -11.50
N LEU A 232 -2.72 7.75 -11.29
CA LEU A 232 -3.59 6.97 -12.15
C LEU A 232 -4.62 7.88 -12.80
N HIS A 233 -4.80 7.74 -14.10
CA HIS A 233 -5.78 8.47 -14.90
C HIS A 233 -6.82 7.49 -15.44
N ALA A 234 -8.10 7.84 -15.35
CA ALA A 234 -9.18 7.10 -15.96
C ALA A 234 -10.05 8.00 -16.83
N THR A 235 -10.47 7.47 -17.96
CA THR A 235 -11.27 8.18 -18.96
C THR A 235 -12.61 7.48 -19.14
N ARG A 236 -13.70 8.23 -19.21
CA ARG A 236 -15.05 7.69 -19.47
C ARG A 236 -15.56 8.14 -20.83
N GLN A 237 -16.25 7.23 -21.51
CA GLN A 237 -16.68 7.40 -22.90
C GLN A 237 -17.77 8.45 -23.09
N ARG A 238 -18.67 8.61 -22.12
CA ARG A 238 -19.80 9.55 -22.19
C ARG A 238 -19.95 10.30 -20.86
N PRO A 239 -20.33 11.59 -20.89
CA PRO A 239 -20.59 12.36 -19.68
C PRO A 239 -21.82 11.81 -18.96
N GLY A 240 -21.91 12.05 -17.65
CA GLY A 240 -23.03 11.59 -16.84
C GLY A 240 -22.88 12.01 -15.39
N THR A 241 -23.61 11.35 -14.49
CA THR A 241 -23.62 11.71 -13.07
C THR A 241 -22.25 11.51 -12.41
N GLU A 242 -22.05 12.20 -11.29
CA GLU A 242 -20.89 11.95 -10.42
C GLU A 242 -20.80 10.45 -10.09
N THR A 243 -19.62 9.87 -10.27
CA THR A 243 -19.39 8.44 -10.01
C THR A 243 -18.05 8.27 -9.30
N ARG A 244 -18.04 7.48 -8.23
CA ARG A 244 -16.83 7.13 -7.49
C ARG A 244 -16.47 5.69 -7.84
N LEU A 245 -15.29 5.49 -8.41
CA LEU A 245 -14.83 4.19 -8.87
C LEU A 245 -13.59 3.77 -8.07
N PRO A 246 -13.66 2.68 -7.30
CA PRO A 246 -12.49 2.16 -6.61
C PRO A 246 -11.54 1.49 -7.62
N VAL A 247 -10.27 1.87 -7.54
CA VAL A 247 -9.16 1.26 -8.26
C VAL A 247 -8.34 0.45 -7.27
N ILE A 248 -8.11 -0.82 -7.61
CA ILE A 248 -7.38 -1.78 -6.77
C ILE A 248 -6.00 -1.97 -7.38
N ALA A 249 -4.96 -1.81 -6.56
CA ALA A 249 -3.58 -2.09 -6.91
C ALA A 249 -3.25 -3.53 -6.47
N HIS A 250 -3.04 -4.42 -7.44
CA HIS A 250 -2.71 -5.81 -7.23
C HIS A 250 -1.20 -6.04 -7.32
N GLY A 251 -0.70 -6.94 -6.49
CA GLY A 251 0.70 -7.35 -6.50
C GLY A 251 0.88 -8.72 -5.88
N SER A 252 2.12 -9.03 -5.52
CA SER A 252 2.45 -10.27 -4.80
C SER A 252 2.64 -10.00 -3.31
N ASP A 253 2.22 -10.91 -2.44
CA ASP A 253 2.59 -10.96 -1.03
C ASP A 253 4.09 -11.35 -0.87
N PRO A 254 4.70 -11.29 0.34
CA PRO A 254 6.11 -11.66 0.52
C PRO A 254 6.40 -13.14 0.20
N ALA A 255 5.36 -13.99 0.15
CA ALA A 255 5.45 -15.39 -0.22
C ALA A 255 5.21 -15.64 -1.73
N GLY A 256 4.99 -14.57 -2.52
CA GLY A 256 4.76 -14.64 -3.96
C GLY A 256 3.30 -14.89 -4.38
N ASN A 257 2.33 -14.91 -3.47
CA ASN A 257 0.91 -15.11 -3.81
C ASN A 257 0.25 -13.80 -4.25
N PRO A 258 -0.75 -13.84 -5.15
CA PRO A 258 -1.51 -12.64 -5.52
C PRO A 258 -2.23 -12.01 -4.33
N ALA A 259 -2.04 -10.71 -4.10
CA ALA A 259 -2.66 -9.94 -3.04
C ALA A 259 -3.10 -8.54 -3.52
N GLU A 260 -4.10 -7.98 -2.83
CA GLU A 260 -4.42 -6.54 -2.91
C GLU A 260 -3.43 -5.78 -2.05
N LEU A 261 -2.61 -4.92 -2.66
CA LEU A 261 -1.59 -4.14 -1.96
C LEU A 261 -2.12 -2.77 -1.53
N ALA A 262 -3.00 -2.17 -2.33
CA ALA A 262 -3.65 -0.91 -1.99
C ALA A 262 -4.93 -0.65 -2.79
N ARG A 263 -5.67 0.39 -2.37
CA ARG A 263 -6.91 0.83 -3.00
C ARG A 263 -6.96 2.35 -3.05
N LEU A 264 -7.34 2.88 -4.22
CA LEU A 264 -7.60 4.29 -4.48
C LEU A 264 -9.05 4.47 -4.92
N THR A 265 -9.64 5.65 -4.76
CA THR A 265 -10.95 5.98 -5.35
C THR A 265 -10.79 7.13 -6.34
N LEU A 266 -11.10 6.88 -7.60
CA LEU A 266 -11.21 7.92 -8.63
C LEU A 266 -12.61 8.52 -8.61
N VAL A 267 -12.70 9.85 -8.69
CA VAL A 267 -13.96 10.57 -8.65
C VAL A 267 -14.16 11.28 -9.98
N PHE A 268 -15.16 10.83 -10.74
CA PHE A 268 -15.62 11.54 -11.93
C PHE A 268 -16.63 12.60 -11.49
N PRO A 269 -16.37 13.90 -11.68
CA PRO A 269 -17.34 14.94 -11.39
C PRO A 269 -18.54 14.83 -12.35
N GLU A 270 -19.66 15.47 -11.99
CA GLU A 270 -20.82 15.54 -12.88
C GLU A 270 -20.44 16.13 -14.24
N GLY A 271 -20.74 15.40 -15.32
CA GLY A 271 -20.38 15.77 -16.69
C GLY A 271 -18.90 15.61 -17.05
N GLY A 272 -18.02 15.32 -16.10
CA GLY A 272 -16.59 15.10 -16.36
C GLY A 272 -16.33 13.83 -17.17
N LEU A 273 -15.30 13.86 -18.01
CA LEU A 273 -14.84 12.71 -18.81
C LEU A 273 -13.56 12.07 -18.28
N GLU A 274 -12.87 12.73 -17.37
CA GLU A 274 -11.60 12.29 -16.82
C GLU A 274 -11.65 12.31 -15.30
N ALA A 275 -10.92 11.39 -14.68
CA ALA A 275 -10.66 11.38 -13.25
C ALA A 275 -9.21 10.95 -13.02
N SER A 276 -8.54 11.62 -12.09
CA SER A 276 -7.20 11.25 -11.66
C SER A 276 -7.14 11.08 -10.14
N GLY A 277 -6.14 10.35 -9.69
CA GLY A 277 -5.85 10.21 -8.27
C GLY A 277 -4.45 9.68 -8.06
N THR A 278 -3.86 10.02 -6.92
CA THR A 278 -2.50 9.60 -6.56
C THR A 278 -2.54 8.53 -5.49
N LEU A 279 -1.63 7.58 -5.61
CA LEU A 279 -1.43 6.50 -4.69
C LEU A 279 -0.02 6.59 -4.11
N ASN A 280 0.07 6.80 -2.81
CA ASN A 280 1.33 6.80 -2.08
C ASN A 280 1.59 5.39 -1.53
N LEU A 281 2.62 4.72 -2.06
CA LEU A 281 3.00 3.38 -1.68
C LEU A 281 4.50 3.33 -1.32
N PRO A 282 4.88 2.64 -0.23
CA PRO A 282 6.26 2.28 0.03
C PRO A 282 6.89 1.53 -1.15
N ASN A 283 8.20 1.69 -1.35
CA ASN A 283 8.92 1.13 -2.51
C ASN A 283 8.84 -0.39 -2.60
N GLU A 284 8.94 -1.07 -1.47
CA GLU A 284 8.80 -2.52 -1.40
C GLU A 284 7.45 -2.99 -1.99
N LEU A 285 6.35 -2.29 -1.65
CA LEU A 285 5.03 -2.60 -2.21
C LEU A 285 4.93 -2.20 -3.69
N ARG A 286 5.57 -1.10 -4.10
CA ARG A 286 5.59 -0.67 -5.51
C ARG A 286 6.30 -1.67 -6.42
N ALA A 287 7.46 -2.18 -5.99
CA ALA A 287 8.23 -3.18 -6.73
C ALA A 287 7.46 -4.50 -6.91
N ARG A 288 6.47 -4.75 -6.06
CA ARG A 288 5.63 -5.95 -6.07
C ARG A 288 4.30 -5.76 -6.80
N LEU A 289 4.02 -4.56 -7.33
CA LEU A 289 2.82 -4.30 -8.13
C LEU A 289 2.90 -5.06 -9.45
N THR A 290 1.75 -5.60 -9.86
CA THR A 290 1.59 -6.35 -11.10
C THR A 290 0.54 -5.73 -12.02
N ARG A 291 -0.54 -5.17 -11.46
CA ARG A 291 -1.59 -4.48 -12.22
C ARG A 291 -2.44 -3.57 -11.35
N PHE A 292 -3.17 -2.67 -11.99
CA PHE A 292 -4.23 -1.87 -11.41
C PHE A 292 -5.55 -2.18 -12.11
N GLU A 293 -6.65 -2.25 -11.36
CA GLU A 293 -7.97 -2.63 -11.89
C GLU A 293 -9.06 -1.72 -11.33
N ILE A 294 -9.94 -1.20 -12.19
CA ILE A 294 -11.18 -0.53 -11.75
C ILE A 294 -12.20 -1.61 -11.37
N ALA A 295 -12.54 -1.70 -10.08
CA ALA A 295 -13.40 -2.77 -9.60
C ALA A 295 -14.81 -2.70 -10.20
N GLY A 296 -15.33 -3.85 -10.64
CA GLY A 296 -16.69 -3.98 -11.15
C GLY A 296 -16.91 -3.49 -12.59
N GLN A 297 -15.84 -3.18 -13.33
CA GLN A 297 -15.91 -2.90 -14.77
C GLN A 297 -15.83 -4.17 -15.62
N GLY A 298 -14.97 -5.14 -15.25
CA GLY A 298 -14.94 -6.48 -15.87
C GLY A 298 -14.59 -6.49 -17.37
N HIS A 299 -13.64 -5.65 -17.79
CA HIS A 299 -13.10 -5.63 -19.14
C HIS A 299 -11.61 -5.25 -19.16
N ALA A 300 -10.88 -5.66 -20.22
CA ALA A 300 -9.43 -5.44 -20.32
C ALA A 300 -9.03 -3.95 -20.27
N GLY A 301 -9.81 -3.05 -20.87
CA GLY A 301 -9.52 -1.61 -20.82
C GLY A 301 -9.65 -0.96 -19.42
N ALA A 302 -10.23 -1.65 -18.43
CA ALA A 302 -10.28 -1.18 -17.05
C ALA A 302 -9.08 -1.67 -16.21
N VAL A 303 -8.16 -2.40 -16.84
CA VAL A 303 -6.95 -2.94 -16.24
C VAL A 303 -5.74 -2.33 -16.94
N THR A 304 -4.80 -1.81 -16.15
CA THR A 304 -3.46 -1.47 -16.64
C THR A 304 -2.43 -2.31 -15.92
N LEU A 305 -1.45 -2.82 -16.66
CA LEU A 305 -0.36 -3.63 -16.12
C LEU A 305 0.76 -2.72 -15.60
N ALA A 306 1.44 -3.21 -14.57
CA ALA A 306 2.67 -2.61 -14.07
C ALA A 306 3.86 -3.21 -14.81
N ASP A 307 4.73 -2.36 -15.36
CA ASP A 307 6.00 -2.76 -15.96
C ASP A 307 7.18 -2.34 -15.07
N ASP A 308 8.40 -2.62 -15.52
CA ASP A 308 9.61 -2.32 -14.74
C ASP A 308 9.86 -0.80 -14.61
N ARG A 309 9.09 0.08 -15.28
CA ARG A 309 9.19 1.56 -15.11
C ARG A 309 8.69 2.02 -13.74
N LEU A 310 7.87 1.21 -13.07
CA LEU A 310 7.30 1.54 -11.76
C LEU A 310 8.22 1.19 -10.58
N SER A 311 9.29 0.42 -10.82
CA SER A 311 10.21 -0.03 -9.78
C SER A 311 11.44 0.89 -9.71
N ARG A 312 11.55 1.71 -8.66
CA ARG A 312 12.82 2.38 -8.32
C ARG A 312 13.72 1.39 -7.61
N ARG A 313 14.96 1.23 -8.05
CA ARG A 313 15.91 0.33 -7.39
C ARG A 313 16.30 0.84 -6.01
N GLU A 314 16.42 -0.10 -5.08
CA GLU A 314 16.93 0.15 -3.74
C GLU A 314 18.45 0.04 -3.74
N VAL A 315 19.09 1.09 -3.22
CA VAL A 315 20.53 1.20 -3.04
C VAL A 315 20.80 1.36 -1.56
N ALA A 316 21.49 0.39 -0.96
CA ALA A 316 21.92 0.52 0.42
C ALA A 316 23.23 1.30 0.51
N LEU A 317 23.25 2.34 1.32
CA LEU A 317 24.43 3.14 1.64
C LEU A 317 24.93 2.75 3.02
N ILE A 318 26.11 2.13 3.07
CA ILE A 318 26.76 1.71 4.31
C ILE A 318 28.02 2.54 4.51
N GLU A 319 28.13 3.17 5.67
CA GLU A 319 29.30 3.96 6.05
C GLU A 319 30.25 3.16 6.96
N GLY A 320 31.56 3.38 6.83
CA GLY A 320 32.49 3.12 7.92
C GLY A 320 32.21 4.07 9.10
N ARG A 321 32.63 3.72 10.33
CA ARG A 321 32.39 4.56 11.53
C ARG A 321 33.14 5.91 11.40
N SER A 322 32.53 6.92 10.76
CA SER A 322 32.95 8.33 10.78
C SER A 322 32.36 9.04 12.00
N GLY A 323 33.11 9.97 12.61
CA GLY A 323 32.60 10.82 13.70
C GLY A 323 31.33 11.55 13.26
N ARG A 324 30.26 11.45 14.07
CA ARG A 324 28.91 11.94 13.75
C ARG A 324 28.77 13.46 13.60
N GLU A 325 29.85 14.23 13.74
CA GLU A 325 29.87 15.67 13.49
C GLU A 325 31.16 16.10 12.76
N GLY A 326 31.33 15.60 11.53
CA GLY A 326 32.07 16.34 10.49
C GLY A 326 31.14 17.31 9.76
N LEU A 327 31.66 18.40 9.19
CA LEU A 327 30.92 19.24 8.23
C LEU A 327 30.19 18.33 7.22
N GLU A 328 28.90 18.56 6.92
CA GLU A 328 28.11 17.69 6.03
C GLU A 328 28.79 17.43 4.67
N LEU A 329 29.56 18.40 4.17
CA LEU A 329 30.31 18.30 2.91
C LEU A 329 31.54 17.37 2.97
N LEU A 330 31.97 16.98 4.16
CA LEU A 330 33.06 16.02 4.39
C LEU A 330 32.53 14.59 4.61
N SER A 331 31.22 14.42 4.83
CA SER A 331 30.61 13.09 4.96
C SER A 331 30.80 12.30 3.67
N PRO A 332 31.35 11.06 3.74
CA PRO A 332 31.48 10.16 2.59
C PRO A 332 30.16 9.87 1.86
N LEU A 333 29.02 9.92 2.59
CA LEU A 333 27.70 9.62 2.02
C LEU A 333 26.99 10.84 1.41
N HIS A 334 27.41 12.08 1.70
CA HIS A 334 26.67 13.27 1.26
C HIS A 334 26.52 13.34 -0.27
N TYR A 335 27.62 13.15 -1.00
CA TYR A 335 27.61 13.21 -2.46
C TYR A 335 26.91 12.00 -3.08
N LEU A 336 27.06 10.82 -2.49
CA LEU A 336 26.33 9.61 -2.90
C LEU A 336 24.82 9.81 -2.75
N ARG A 337 24.38 10.35 -1.62
CA ARG A 337 22.98 10.67 -1.36
C ARG A 337 22.43 11.65 -2.39
N LYS A 338 23.13 12.75 -2.64
CA LYS A 338 22.69 13.74 -3.65
C LYS A 338 22.68 13.20 -5.07
N ALA A 339 23.66 12.38 -5.44
CA ALA A 339 23.75 11.79 -6.77
C ALA A 339 22.66 10.74 -7.03
N LEU A 340 22.32 9.93 -6.03
CA LEU A 340 21.43 8.78 -6.20
C LEU A 340 19.97 9.07 -5.83
N ALA A 341 19.69 10.03 -4.96
CA ALA A 341 18.31 10.34 -4.50
C ALA A 341 17.28 10.61 -5.62
N PRO A 342 17.62 11.24 -6.76
CA PRO A 342 16.65 11.42 -7.85
C PRO A 342 16.15 10.10 -8.44
N ASN A 343 17.03 9.09 -8.54
CA ASN A 343 16.84 7.91 -9.38
C ASN A 343 16.76 6.59 -8.59
N ALA A 344 17.10 6.60 -7.31
CA ALA A 344 17.12 5.41 -6.45
C ALA A 344 16.49 5.66 -5.08
N THR A 345 16.01 4.59 -4.47
CA THR A 345 15.63 4.57 -3.05
C THR A 345 16.86 4.29 -2.23
N LEU A 346 17.17 5.14 -1.26
CA LEU A 346 18.34 4.97 -0.42
C LEU A 346 17.96 4.28 0.89
N LEU A 347 18.58 3.13 1.16
CA LEU A 347 18.53 2.46 2.45
C LEU A 347 19.78 2.85 3.23
N GLU A 348 19.62 3.58 4.32
CA GLU A 348 20.74 3.95 5.20
C GLU A 348 20.68 3.06 6.45
N GLY A 349 21.79 2.43 6.81
CA GLY A 349 21.82 1.51 7.94
C GLY A 349 23.03 0.61 7.97
N THR A 350 22.89 -0.51 8.68
CA THR A 350 23.94 -1.54 8.77
C THR A 350 23.75 -2.61 7.69
N LEU A 351 24.77 -3.43 7.46
CA LEU A 351 24.65 -4.58 6.56
C LEU A 351 23.56 -5.55 7.03
N ALA A 352 23.45 -5.79 8.34
CA ALA A 352 22.45 -6.68 8.92
C ALA A 352 20.99 -6.23 8.67
N THR A 353 20.74 -4.92 8.61
CA THR A 353 19.40 -4.38 8.31
C THR A 353 19.15 -4.27 6.80
N SER A 354 20.20 -4.08 6.01
CA SER A 354 20.07 -3.83 4.57
C SER A 354 20.02 -5.11 3.74
N LEU A 355 20.73 -6.17 4.14
CA LEU A 355 20.74 -7.45 3.42
C LEU A 355 19.35 -8.12 3.34
N PRO A 356 18.53 -8.16 4.41
CA PRO A 356 17.17 -8.71 4.33
C PRO A 356 16.24 -7.96 3.37
N ALA A 357 16.46 -6.66 3.16
CA ALA A 357 15.71 -5.87 2.17
C ALA A 357 16.10 -6.22 0.72
N ASN A 358 17.17 -6.99 0.52
CA ASN A 358 17.69 -7.43 -0.78
C ASN A 358 17.82 -6.30 -1.82
N PRO A 359 18.58 -5.22 -1.51
CA PRO A 359 18.78 -4.13 -2.45
C PRO A 359 19.52 -4.61 -3.70
N GLY A 360 19.29 -3.96 -4.83
CA GLY A 360 19.99 -4.28 -6.08
C GLY A 360 21.46 -3.84 -6.07
N VAL A 361 21.78 -2.83 -5.27
CA VAL A 361 23.14 -2.28 -5.12
C VAL A 361 23.43 -2.03 -3.65
N ILE A 362 24.62 -2.41 -3.19
CA ILE A 362 25.14 -2.05 -1.86
C ILE A 362 26.39 -1.22 -2.07
N VAL A 363 26.43 -0.03 -1.45
CA VAL A 363 27.56 0.90 -1.51
C VAL A 363 28.26 0.92 -0.16
N LEU A 364 29.55 0.58 -0.14
CA LEU A 364 30.41 0.68 1.04
C LEU A 364 31.34 1.89 0.89
N ALA A 365 31.16 2.89 1.75
CA ALA A 365 32.02 4.08 1.78
C ALA A 365 33.10 3.95 2.87
N ASP A 366 34.35 3.73 2.46
CA ASP A 366 35.53 3.58 3.31
C ASP A 366 35.40 2.54 4.44
N VAL A 367 34.72 1.42 4.16
CA VAL A 367 34.66 0.27 5.07
C VAL A 367 35.88 -0.61 4.85
N ALA A 368 36.78 -0.67 5.83
CA ALA A 368 38.00 -1.47 5.76
C ALA A 368 37.74 -2.96 6.01
N THR A 369 37.30 -3.34 7.21
CA THR A 369 37.15 -4.73 7.64
C THR A 369 35.68 -5.10 7.83
N LEU A 370 35.28 -6.26 7.30
CA LEU A 370 33.98 -6.88 7.52
C LEU A 370 34.14 -8.10 8.43
N SER A 371 33.13 -8.41 9.24
CA SER A 371 33.13 -9.66 10.01
C SER A 371 33.03 -10.88 9.08
N PRO A 372 33.45 -12.08 9.52
CA PRO A 372 33.34 -13.28 8.70
C PRO A 372 31.90 -13.61 8.26
N GLY A 373 30.90 -13.29 9.10
CA GLY A 373 29.48 -13.46 8.78
C GLY A 373 29.03 -12.51 7.67
N GLU A 374 29.27 -11.20 7.85
CA GLU A 374 28.92 -10.18 6.83
C GLU A 374 29.59 -10.44 5.48
N THR A 375 30.82 -10.96 5.50
CA THR A 375 31.54 -11.32 4.27
C THR A 375 30.86 -12.47 3.54
N ALA A 376 30.43 -13.51 4.26
CA ALA A 376 29.72 -14.65 3.68
C ALA A 376 28.35 -14.23 3.13
N ASP A 377 27.61 -13.39 3.86
CA ASP A 377 26.28 -12.93 3.44
C ASP A 377 26.36 -12.02 2.20
N LEU A 378 27.31 -11.08 2.17
CA LEU A 378 27.55 -10.23 1.00
C LEU A 378 28.00 -11.04 -0.22
N LEU A 379 28.80 -12.08 -0.02
CA LEU A 379 29.23 -12.96 -1.11
C LEU A 379 28.03 -13.74 -1.67
N GLY A 380 27.19 -14.33 -0.82
CA GLY A 380 25.97 -15.02 -1.26
C GLY A 380 25.00 -14.11 -2.00
N TRP A 381 24.82 -12.87 -1.51
CA TRP A 381 24.01 -11.85 -2.20
C TRP A 381 24.61 -11.42 -3.55
N ALA A 382 25.92 -11.22 -3.64
CA ALA A 382 26.58 -10.87 -4.89
C ALA A 382 26.50 -12.02 -5.92
N GLU A 383 26.68 -13.27 -5.49
CA GLU A 383 26.53 -14.46 -6.34
C GLU A 383 25.12 -14.57 -6.94
N ALA A 384 24.09 -14.15 -6.19
CA ALA A 384 22.69 -14.12 -6.63
C ALA A 384 22.35 -12.97 -7.59
N GLY A 385 23.30 -12.09 -7.92
CA GLY A 385 23.10 -10.99 -8.89
C GLY A 385 23.31 -9.59 -8.32
N GLY A 386 23.66 -9.45 -7.04
CA GLY A 386 23.92 -8.16 -6.40
C GLY A 386 25.14 -7.42 -6.97
N THR A 387 25.07 -6.08 -7.01
CA THR A 387 26.21 -5.22 -7.38
C THR A 387 26.81 -4.52 -6.17
N LEU A 388 27.99 -4.96 -5.73
CA LEU A 388 28.73 -4.34 -4.63
C LEU A 388 29.60 -3.19 -5.14
N LEU A 389 29.31 -1.96 -4.72
CA LEU A 389 30.09 -0.77 -5.03
C LEU A 389 30.91 -0.37 -3.80
N ARG A 390 32.22 -0.21 -3.96
CA ARG A 390 33.12 0.17 -2.87
C ARG A 390 33.88 1.45 -3.22
N PHE A 391 33.99 2.34 -2.24
CA PHE A 391 34.85 3.52 -2.30
C PHE A 391 36.01 3.36 -1.33
N ALA A 392 37.22 3.58 -1.84
CA ALA A 392 38.41 3.60 -1.01
C ALA A 392 38.45 4.87 -0.14
N GLY A 393 39.24 4.83 0.92
CA GLY A 393 39.48 5.99 1.77
C GLY A 393 40.58 5.73 2.79
N PRO A 394 40.79 6.66 3.75
CA PRO A 394 41.83 6.55 4.76
C PRO A 394 41.81 5.23 5.54
N GLN A 395 40.63 4.69 5.87
CA GLN A 395 40.52 3.43 6.61
C GLN A 395 40.96 2.24 5.75
N LEU A 396 40.45 2.13 4.51
CA LEU A 396 40.85 1.05 3.61
C LEU A 396 42.35 1.12 3.28
N ALA A 397 42.90 2.33 3.10
CA ALA A 397 44.31 2.54 2.84
C ALA A 397 45.21 2.15 4.02
N ALA A 398 44.76 2.38 5.26
CA ALA A 398 45.48 2.01 6.48
C ALA A 398 45.42 0.50 6.77
N SER A 399 44.35 -0.18 6.34
CA SER A 399 44.10 -1.60 6.61
C SER A 399 45.01 -2.58 5.87
N ASP A 400 45.22 -3.77 6.43
CA ASP A 400 45.94 -4.87 5.78
C ASP A 400 45.08 -5.69 4.79
N VAL A 401 43.87 -5.23 4.49
CA VAL A 401 42.90 -5.94 3.66
C VAL A 401 43.40 -6.04 2.22
N SER A 402 43.30 -7.25 1.66
CA SER A 402 43.77 -7.61 0.31
C SER A 402 45.25 -7.31 0.01
N ARG A 403 46.13 -7.28 1.04
CA ARG A 403 47.59 -7.10 0.88
C ARG A 403 48.33 -8.41 0.64
N ASP A 404 48.11 -9.41 1.48
CA ASP A 404 48.83 -10.70 1.42
C ASP A 404 48.16 -11.73 0.49
N GLY A 405 46.83 -11.71 0.42
CA GLY A 405 45.99 -12.52 -0.47
C GLY A 405 44.90 -11.68 -1.15
N GLU A 406 44.25 -12.21 -2.18
CA GLU A 406 43.12 -11.54 -2.85
C GLU A 406 41.86 -11.68 -1.99
N ASP A 407 41.24 -10.55 -1.63
CA ASP A 407 39.96 -10.53 -0.93
C ASP A 407 38.80 -10.87 -1.89
N PRO A 408 37.84 -11.73 -1.52
CA PRO A 408 36.74 -12.12 -2.40
C PRO A 408 35.83 -10.94 -2.77
N LEU A 409 35.71 -9.92 -1.91
CA LEU A 409 34.89 -8.72 -2.09
C LEU A 409 35.70 -7.50 -2.53
N LEU A 410 36.90 -7.71 -3.09
CA LEU A 410 37.65 -6.68 -3.81
C LEU A 410 38.05 -7.18 -5.19
N PRO A 411 38.02 -6.30 -6.21
CA PRO A 411 38.35 -6.69 -7.57
C PRO A 411 39.86 -6.85 -7.80
N VAL A 412 40.72 -6.32 -6.93
CA VAL A 412 42.18 -6.31 -7.13
C VAL A 412 42.90 -6.36 -5.78
N ARG A 413 44.13 -6.85 -5.78
CA ARG A 413 45.03 -6.72 -4.63
C ARG A 413 45.51 -5.28 -4.47
N LEU A 414 45.74 -4.85 -3.23
CA LEU A 414 46.12 -3.46 -2.92
C LEU A 414 47.60 -3.39 -2.54
N ARG A 415 48.28 -2.34 -3.02
CA ARG A 415 49.69 -2.07 -2.72
C ARG A 415 49.82 -1.39 -1.34
N SER A 416 50.90 -1.70 -0.61
CA SER A 416 51.26 -0.96 0.60
C SER A 416 51.74 0.45 0.27
N GLY A 417 51.09 1.45 0.88
CA GLY A 417 51.31 2.87 0.61
C GLY A 417 50.47 3.37 -0.58
N GLY A 418 49.53 4.28 -0.28
CA GLY A 418 48.76 5.00 -1.29
C GLY A 418 49.59 6.06 -2.01
N ARG A 419 49.04 6.61 -3.10
CA ARG A 419 49.58 7.80 -3.76
C ARG A 419 48.91 9.02 -3.14
N SER A 420 49.67 9.94 -2.56
CA SER A 420 49.14 11.22 -2.06
C SER A 420 49.97 12.38 -2.59
N VAL A 421 49.30 13.32 -3.24
CA VAL A 421 49.86 14.57 -3.77
C VAL A 421 49.40 15.70 -2.84
N GLY A 422 50.34 16.40 -2.18
CA GLY A 422 50.04 17.55 -1.30
C GLY A 422 50.39 17.42 0.19
N GLY A 423 50.90 16.29 0.68
CA GLY A 423 51.52 16.23 2.02
C GLY A 423 52.80 17.06 2.08
N ALA A 424 53.26 17.47 3.28
CA ALA A 424 54.41 18.38 3.50
C ALA A 424 55.76 17.98 2.85
N MET A 425 55.82 16.84 2.17
CA MET A 425 56.97 16.28 1.45
C MET A 425 56.65 15.79 0.01
N SER A 426 55.45 16.04 -0.53
CA SER A 426 54.99 15.50 -1.82
C SER A 426 54.99 16.56 -2.94
N TRP A 427 55.88 16.39 -3.93
CA TRP A 427 55.97 17.21 -5.13
C TRP A 427 55.40 16.45 -6.34
N GLY A 428 54.13 16.69 -6.67
CA GLY A 428 53.49 16.16 -7.88
C GLY A 428 52.30 17.02 -8.31
N GLU A 429 51.96 17.02 -9.59
CA GLU A 429 50.71 17.64 -10.07
C GLU A 429 49.53 16.66 -9.96
N PRO A 430 48.31 17.14 -9.63
CA PRO A 430 47.08 16.35 -9.69
C PRO A 430 46.90 15.69 -11.07
N LYS A 431 46.32 14.49 -11.11
CA LYS A 431 46.10 13.75 -12.36
C LYS A 431 44.66 13.84 -12.84
N THR A 432 44.47 13.86 -14.15
CA THR A 432 43.16 13.85 -14.82
C THR A 432 42.80 12.43 -15.28
N LEU A 433 41.52 12.21 -15.62
CA LEU A 433 41.06 10.93 -16.15
C LEU A 433 41.53 10.72 -17.60
N ALA A 434 41.82 9.48 -17.96
CA ALA A 434 41.97 9.06 -19.36
C ALA A 434 40.59 8.84 -20.00
N PRO A 435 40.47 8.92 -21.34
CA PRO A 435 39.26 8.52 -22.06
C PRO A 435 38.81 7.12 -21.66
N PHE A 436 37.49 6.93 -21.51
CA PHE A 436 36.93 5.63 -21.14
C PHE A 436 37.13 4.60 -22.28
N PRO A 437 37.62 3.38 -21.98
CA PRO A 437 37.72 2.29 -22.96
C PRO A 437 36.37 1.91 -23.58
N GLU A 438 36.35 1.36 -24.81
CA GLU A 438 35.12 0.94 -25.51
C GLU A 438 34.34 -0.17 -24.78
N ASP A 439 35.03 -1.00 -24.00
CA ASP A 439 34.49 -2.09 -23.20
C ASP A 439 34.07 -1.65 -21.77
N SER A 440 34.27 -0.37 -21.45
CA SER A 440 33.84 0.22 -20.18
C SER A 440 32.36 0.60 -20.21
N PRO A 441 31.60 0.40 -19.12
CA PRO A 441 30.26 0.97 -19.00
C PRO A 441 30.24 2.50 -19.13
N PHE A 442 31.37 3.18 -18.95
CA PHE A 442 31.48 4.63 -19.02
C PHE A 442 31.81 5.17 -20.43
N TYR A 443 31.90 4.29 -21.43
CA TYR A 443 32.18 4.72 -22.80
C TYR A 443 31.14 5.72 -23.30
N GLY A 444 31.61 6.80 -23.93
CA GLY A 444 30.78 7.89 -24.45
C GLY A 444 30.42 8.98 -23.44
N LEU A 445 30.84 8.90 -22.17
CA LEU A 445 30.70 9.99 -21.21
C LEU A 445 31.77 11.07 -21.44
N ASP A 446 31.35 12.33 -21.42
CA ASP A 446 32.27 13.47 -21.51
C ASP A 446 33.03 13.66 -20.19
N ILE A 447 34.35 13.84 -20.27
CA ILE A 447 35.23 14.04 -19.11
C ILE A 447 35.52 15.54 -18.95
N PRO A 448 35.01 16.19 -17.88
CA PRO A 448 35.32 17.59 -17.61
C PRO A 448 36.79 17.81 -17.24
N GLU A 449 37.38 18.94 -17.67
CA GLU A 449 38.80 19.26 -17.42
C GLU A 449 39.12 19.57 -15.95
N ASP A 450 38.11 19.89 -15.14
CA ASP A 450 38.23 20.21 -13.71
C ASP A 450 38.22 18.98 -12.79
N VAL A 451 38.08 17.77 -13.34
CA VAL A 451 38.19 16.52 -12.58
C VAL A 451 39.66 16.13 -12.38
N THR A 452 40.11 16.23 -11.13
CA THR A 452 41.48 15.95 -10.72
C THR A 452 41.52 14.99 -9.53
N VAL A 453 42.54 14.13 -9.51
CA VAL A 453 42.79 13.13 -8.47
C VAL A 453 44.10 13.46 -7.76
N ASN A 454 44.01 13.71 -6.45
CA ASN A 454 45.13 14.08 -5.59
C ASN A 454 45.63 12.90 -4.75
N SER A 455 44.74 11.99 -4.38
CA SER A 455 45.08 10.81 -3.58
C SER A 455 44.31 9.58 -4.07
N GLN A 456 44.92 8.40 -3.97
CA GLN A 456 44.24 7.13 -4.26
C GLN A 456 44.96 5.92 -3.64
N VAL A 457 44.20 4.85 -3.42
CA VAL A 457 44.77 3.51 -3.17
C VAL A 457 45.27 2.95 -4.51
N MET A 458 46.38 2.20 -4.49
CA MET A 458 46.95 1.63 -5.70
C MET A 458 46.67 0.13 -5.79
N ALA A 459 46.17 -0.30 -6.94
CA ALA A 459 46.12 -1.72 -7.29
C ALA A 459 47.54 -2.29 -7.46
N GLN A 460 47.77 -3.50 -6.97
CA GLN A 460 48.97 -4.26 -7.23
C GLN A 460 48.93 -4.79 -8.67
N PRO A 461 49.95 -4.54 -9.51
CA PRO A 461 49.99 -5.06 -10.87
C PRO A 461 49.99 -6.60 -10.89
N ASP A 462 49.05 -7.18 -11.61
CA ASP A 462 48.99 -8.61 -11.93
C ASP A 462 48.57 -8.80 -13.41
N PRO A 463 48.74 -9.99 -14.00
CA PRO A 463 48.43 -10.23 -15.42
C PRO A 463 46.96 -10.01 -15.82
N THR A 464 46.03 -10.07 -14.86
CA THR A 464 44.58 -9.91 -15.07
C THR A 464 44.08 -8.52 -14.76
N LEU A 465 44.95 -7.62 -14.25
CA LEU A 465 44.56 -6.27 -13.83
C LEU A 465 43.93 -5.50 -14.99
N ALA A 466 44.52 -5.56 -16.18
CA ALA A 466 44.04 -4.84 -17.36
C ALA A 466 42.57 -5.16 -17.69
N ASP A 467 42.17 -6.44 -17.61
CA ASP A 467 40.81 -6.90 -17.87
C ASP A 467 39.81 -6.43 -16.79
N ARG A 468 40.31 -5.98 -15.65
CA ARG A 468 39.51 -5.49 -14.51
C ARG A 468 39.39 -3.98 -14.48
N VAL A 469 40.17 -3.22 -15.25
CA VAL A 469 40.11 -1.75 -15.25
C VAL A 469 38.96 -1.27 -16.12
N ILE A 470 38.05 -0.48 -15.55
CA ILE A 470 36.95 0.16 -16.30
C ILE A 470 37.08 1.69 -16.36
N ALA A 471 37.95 2.28 -15.55
CA ALA A 471 38.40 3.67 -15.70
C ALA A 471 39.84 3.82 -15.22
N ALA A 472 40.63 4.65 -15.90
CA ALA A 472 42.03 4.90 -15.59
C ALA A 472 42.36 6.41 -15.60
N LEU A 473 43.47 6.78 -14.98
CA LEU A 473 44.04 8.12 -15.05
C LEU A 473 44.85 8.29 -16.34
N SER A 474 45.19 9.54 -16.67
CA SER A 474 45.98 9.90 -17.86
C SER A 474 47.36 9.22 -17.95
N ASP A 475 47.89 8.71 -16.84
CA ASP A 475 49.14 7.96 -16.75
C ASP A 475 48.96 6.43 -16.79
N GLY A 476 47.73 5.95 -17.04
CA GLY A 476 47.37 4.53 -17.09
C GLY A 476 47.11 3.88 -15.74
N THR A 477 47.18 4.64 -14.64
CA THR A 477 46.89 4.08 -13.31
C THR A 477 45.39 3.78 -13.17
N PRO A 478 44.98 2.59 -12.68
CA PRO A 478 43.56 2.28 -12.49
C PRO A 478 42.89 3.23 -11.50
N LEU A 479 41.72 3.74 -11.86
CA LEU A 479 40.85 4.57 -11.01
C LEU A 479 39.61 3.81 -10.56
N VAL A 480 39.02 3.00 -11.44
CA VAL A 480 37.88 2.13 -11.14
C VAL A 480 38.17 0.74 -11.67
N THR A 481 38.04 -0.27 -10.80
CA THR A 481 38.25 -1.68 -11.13
C THR A 481 37.01 -2.53 -10.83
N ARG A 482 36.79 -3.59 -11.60
CA ARG A 482 35.61 -4.46 -11.54
C ARG A 482 36.00 -5.93 -11.59
N LYS A 483 35.27 -6.77 -10.85
CA LYS A 483 35.35 -8.24 -10.88
C LYS A 483 33.94 -8.84 -10.82
N ARG A 484 33.65 -9.85 -11.64
CA ARG A 484 32.37 -10.57 -11.58
C ARG A 484 32.39 -11.65 -10.50
N ILE A 485 31.26 -11.84 -9.81
CA ILE A 485 31.06 -12.83 -8.75
C ILE A 485 29.70 -13.49 -9.01
N GLY A 486 29.68 -14.76 -9.43
CA GLY A 486 28.43 -15.44 -9.81
C GLY A 486 27.67 -14.67 -10.91
N ALA A 487 26.40 -14.35 -10.65
CA ALA A 487 25.57 -13.51 -11.51
C ALA A 487 25.76 -12.00 -11.29
N GLY A 488 26.42 -11.60 -10.19
CA GLY A 488 26.66 -10.21 -9.82
C GLY A 488 28.11 -9.75 -10.02
N GLN A 489 28.49 -8.68 -9.32
CA GLN A 489 29.80 -8.05 -9.48
C GLN A 489 30.22 -7.20 -8.28
N VAL A 490 31.53 -7.00 -8.16
CA VAL A 490 32.14 -6.04 -7.24
C VAL A 490 32.93 -4.98 -8.02
N ILE A 491 32.74 -3.72 -7.66
CA ILE A 491 33.37 -2.55 -8.26
C ILE A 491 34.04 -1.73 -7.16
N LEU A 492 35.29 -1.34 -7.39
CA LEU A 492 36.07 -0.50 -6.48
C LEU A 492 36.45 0.81 -7.18
N PHE A 493 36.06 1.92 -6.57
CA PHE A 493 36.65 3.24 -6.81
C PHE A 493 37.88 3.38 -5.93
N HIS A 494 39.04 3.64 -6.53
CA HIS A 494 40.31 3.80 -5.83
C HIS A 494 40.44 5.16 -5.11
N VAL A 495 39.36 5.95 -5.09
CA VAL A 495 39.22 7.27 -4.47
C VAL A 495 38.05 7.29 -3.48
N THR A 496 37.99 8.33 -2.66
CA THR A 496 36.87 8.57 -1.74
C THR A 496 35.60 8.97 -2.46
N ALA A 497 34.46 8.70 -1.81
CA ALA A 497 33.13 9.13 -2.25
C ALA A 497 32.85 10.62 -1.99
N ASN A 498 33.80 11.33 -1.36
CA ASN A 498 33.75 12.77 -1.08
C ASN A 498 34.90 13.51 -1.79
N ALA A 499 34.96 14.83 -1.66
CA ALA A 499 35.95 15.66 -2.34
C ALA A 499 37.36 15.63 -1.72
N GLU A 500 37.66 14.73 -0.78
CA GLU A 500 38.94 14.72 -0.05
C GLU A 500 40.10 14.27 -0.94
N TRP A 501 39.89 13.24 -1.76
CA TRP A 501 40.96 12.65 -2.58
C TRP A 501 40.84 13.02 -4.06
N SER A 502 39.67 13.45 -4.52
CA SER A 502 39.38 13.75 -5.92
C SER A 502 38.26 14.79 -6.04
N SER A 503 38.28 15.63 -7.07
CA SER A 503 37.14 16.51 -7.41
C SER A 503 36.03 15.77 -8.16
N LEU A 504 36.18 14.47 -8.46
CA LEU A 504 35.17 13.67 -9.16
C LEU A 504 33.78 13.78 -8.51
N PRO A 505 33.58 13.61 -7.18
CA PRO A 505 32.25 13.69 -6.58
C PRO A 505 31.55 15.06 -6.69
N LEU A 506 32.27 16.11 -7.07
CA LEU A 506 31.73 17.44 -7.32
C LEU A 506 31.23 17.63 -8.77
N SER A 507 31.57 16.70 -9.67
CA SER A 507 31.29 16.79 -11.10
C SER A 507 29.99 16.08 -11.49
N GLY A 508 29.35 16.55 -12.56
CA GLY A 508 28.23 15.82 -13.19
C GLY A 508 28.63 14.46 -13.76
N LEU A 509 29.92 14.22 -14.01
CA LEU A 509 30.45 12.93 -14.45
C LEU A 509 30.27 11.86 -13.36
N PHE A 510 30.41 12.20 -12.08
CA PHE A 510 30.21 11.25 -10.98
C PHE A 510 28.78 10.73 -10.92
N VAL A 511 27.80 11.62 -11.10
CA VAL A 511 26.39 11.25 -11.17
C VAL A 511 26.15 10.30 -12.34
N GLN A 512 26.65 10.64 -13.53
CA GLN A 512 26.52 9.79 -14.73
C GLN A 512 27.21 8.42 -14.57
N MET A 513 28.38 8.38 -13.93
CA MET A 513 29.08 7.12 -13.64
C MET A 513 28.28 6.27 -12.65
N LEU A 514 27.76 6.85 -11.57
CA LEU A 514 26.93 6.14 -10.58
C LEU A 514 25.61 5.68 -11.18
N GLU A 515 24.96 6.52 -11.98
CA GLU A 515 23.80 6.16 -12.77
C GLU A 515 24.15 4.94 -13.61
N ARG A 516 25.17 4.99 -14.46
CA ARG A 516 25.56 3.82 -15.23
C ARG A 516 25.89 2.63 -14.33
N LEU A 517 26.55 2.73 -13.19
CA LEU A 517 26.78 1.52 -12.36
C LEU A 517 25.54 0.99 -11.65
N SER A 518 24.60 1.85 -11.28
CA SER A 518 23.31 1.48 -10.67
C SER A 518 22.28 0.99 -11.70
N ILE A 519 22.44 1.44 -12.95
CA ILE A 519 21.62 1.19 -14.14
C ILE A 519 22.18 0.06 -15.01
N THR A 520 23.49 -0.23 -14.99
CA THR A 520 24.16 -1.28 -15.80
C THR A 520 23.99 -2.67 -15.19
N ALA A 521 22.91 -2.86 -14.44
CA ALA A 521 22.05 -4.00 -14.68
C ALA A 521 20.75 -3.45 -15.29
N ALA A 522 20.65 -3.33 -16.61
CA ALA A 522 19.38 -3.24 -17.38
C ALA A 522 18.57 -1.92 -17.63
N ALA A 523 19.03 -0.68 -17.42
CA ALA A 523 18.12 0.48 -17.64
C ALA A 523 18.67 1.75 -18.33
N ASP A 524 19.32 1.66 -19.50
CA ASP A 524 19.39 2.85 -20.36
C ASP A 524 18.04 3.07 -21.08
N THR A 525 17.59 4.33 -21.03
CA THR A 525 16.36 4.92 -21.61
C THR A 525 16.58 5.43 -23.05
N THR A 526 17.65 5.03 -23.72
CA THR A 526 17.81 5.19 -25.17
C THR A 526 17.36 3.92 -25.89
N LEU A 527 16.15 3.90 -26.44
CA LEU A 527 15.64 2.79 -27.23
C LEU A 527 15.19 3.28 -28.61
N PRO A 528 16.02 3.04 -29.64
CA PRO A 528 15.47 2.43 -30.86
C PRO A 528 16.28 1.26 -31.49
N ALA A 529 17.56 1.05 -31.15
CA ALA A 529 18.39 0.08 -31.89
C ALA A 529 18.34 -1.36 -31.33
N ASP A 530 18.52 -1.54 -30.01
CA ASP A 530 18.59 -2.88 -29.41
C ASP A 530 17.21 -3.52 -29.20
N LEU A 531 16.16 -2.72 -28.99
CA LEU A 531 14.78 -3.20 -28.87
C LEU A 531 14.29 -3.82 -30.19
N ALA A 532 14.65 -3.21 -31.32
CA ALA A 532 14.21 -3.66 -32.64
C ALA A 532 14.76 -5.03 -33.04
N ALA A 533 15.96 -5.39 -32.54
CA ALA A 533 16.64 -6.63 -32.87
C ALA A 533 16.30 -7.81 -31.93
N ALA A 534 15.70 -7.53 -30.76
CA ALA A 534 15.37 -8.53 -29.76
C ALA A 534 13.96 -9.13 -29.97
N THR A 535 13.83 -10.42 -29.62
CA THR A 535 12.55 -11.14 -29.54
C THR A 535 12.04 -11.11 -28.10
N TRP A 536 10.77 -10.73 -27.94
CA TRP A 536 10.09 -10.58 -26.67
C TRP A 536 9.10 -11.72 -26.47
N GLN A 537 9.16 -12.40 -25.33
CA GLN A 537 8.26 -13.52 -25.02
C GLN A 537 7.07 -13.04 -24.19
N PRO A 538 5.83 -13.41 -24.54
CA PRO A 538 4.67 -13.09 -23.69
C PRO A 538 4.75 -13.89 -22.38
N ASP A 539 4.87 -13.21 -21.24
CA ASP A 539 4.80 -13.85 -19.92
C ASP A 539 3.34 -14.05 -19.52
N ARG A 540 2.56 -12.96 -19.53
CA ARG A 540 1.14 -12.98 -19.19
C ARG A 540 0.33 -12.13 -20.16
N VAL A 541 -0.82 -12.63 -20.58
CA VAL A 541 -1.74 -11.91 -21.48
C VAL A 541 -3.07 -11.64 -20.81
N LEU A 542 -3.70 -10.52 -21.17
CA LEU A 542 -5.02 -10.15 -20.71
C LEU A 542 -6.09 -10.83 -21.55
N THR A 543 -7.12 -11.34 -20.88
CA THR A 543 -8.38 -11.75 -21.51
C THR A 543 -9.28 -10.54 -21.71
N ALA A 544 -10.36 -10.68 -22.49
CA ALA A 544 -11.32 -9.60 -22.71
C ALA A 544 -11.96 -9.06 -21.42
N SER A 545 -12.10 -9.89 -20.38
CA SER A 545 -12.63 -9.51 -19.07
C SER A 545 -11.60 -8.83 -18.16
N GLY A 546 -10.32 -8.79 -18.55
CA GLY A 546 -9.23 -8.21 -17.75
C GLY A 546 -8.52 -9.19 -16.83
N THR A 547 -8.75 -10.51 -16.97
CA THR A 547 -7.98 -11.53 -16.23
C THR A 547 -6.65 -11.82 -16.90
N LEU A 548 -5.61 -12.10 -16.12
CA LEU A 548 -4.29 -12.48 -16.64
C LEU A 548 -4.17 -14.00 -16.79
N GLU A 549 -3.77 -14.45 -17.97
CA GLU A 549 -3.47 -15.85 -18.29
C GLU A 549 -2.00 -16.00 -18.70
N PRO A 550 -1.38 -17.18 -18.51
CA PRO A 550 -0.03 -17.45 -19.00
C PRO A 550 0.07 -17.27 -20.53
N GLY A 551 1.10 -16.56 -20.97
CA GLY A 551 1.41 -16.28 -22.38
C GLY A 551 2.49 -17.19 -22.98
N ASP A 552 3.06 -18.10 -22.19
CA ASP A 552 4.19 -18.98 -22.53
C ASP A 552 3.99 -19.85 -23.79
N THR A 553 2.74 -20.11 -24.17
CA THR A 553 2.38 -20.87 -25.38
C THR A 553 2.28 -20.02 -26.65
N LEU A 554 2.38 -18.69 -26.54
CA LEU A 554 2.29 -17.76 -27.66
C LEU A 554 3.68 -17.55 -28.30
N PRO A 555 3.73 -17.26 -29.61
CA PRO A 555 5.00 -16.95 -30.27
C PRO A 555 5.59 -15.65 -29.72
N GLY A 556 6.91 -15.59 -29.67
CA GLY A 556 7.64 -14.35 -29.37
C GLY A 556 7.43 -13.29 -30.45
N VAL A 557 7.39 -12.04 -30.04
CA VAL A 557 7.15 -10.88 -30.92
C VAL A 557 8.43 -10.07 -31.07
N SER A 558 8.68 -9.48 -32.24
CA SER A 558 9.82 -8.57 -32.41
C SER A 558 9.59 -7.28 -31.64
N GLY A 559 10.64 -6.64 -31.14
CA GLY A 559 10.46 -5.38 -30.41
C GLY A 559 9.95 -4.22 -31.26
N THR A 560 10.15 -4.24 -32.59
CA THR A 560 9.50 -3.27 -33.50
C THR A 560 7.99 -3.45 -33.53
N ALA A 561 7.53 -4.70 -33.61
CA ALA A 561 6.10 -5.02 -33.60
C ALA A 561 5.49 -4.70 -32.24
N LEU A 562 6.17 -5.04 -31.14
CA LEU A 562 5.71 -4.75 -29.78
C LEU A 562 5.42 -3.26 -29.55
N LEU A 563 6.19 -2.36 -30.16
CA LEU A 563 6.01 -0.92 -29.98
C LEU A 563 4.96 -0.31 -30.92
N SER A 564 4.93 -0.75 -32.18
CA SER A 564 4.24 -0.02 -33.26
C SER A 564 3.05 -0.75 -33.87
N GLU A 565 2.96 -2.07 -33.74
CA GLU A 565 1.84 -2.82 -34.31
C GLU A 565 0.59 -2.73 -33.43
N PRO A 566 -0.61 -2.68 -34.06
CA PRO A 566 -1.87 -2.71 -33.33
C PRO A 566 -2.08 -4.06 -32.66
N LEU A 567 -2.81 -4.07 -31.56
CA LEU A 567 -3.18 -5.30 -30.88
C LEU A 567 -4.09 -6.17 -31.76
N GLY A 568 -3.93 -7.49 -31.66
CA GLY A 568 -4.63 -8.47 -32.46
C GLY A 568 -4.30 -9.91 -32.05
N PRO A 569 -4.60 -10.90 -32.90
CA PRO A 569 -4.34 -12.31 -32.59
C PRO A 569 -2.84 -12.63 -32.42
N GLU A 570 -1.99 -11.92 -33.18
CA GLU A 570 -0.52 -12.08 -33.18
C GLU A 570 0.18 -11.25 -32.08
N LEU A 571 -0.42 -10.14 -31.64
CA LEU A 571 0.09 -9.28 -30.57
C LEU A 571 -1.04 -8.97 -29.57
N ARG A 572 -1.07 -9.70 -28.46
CA ARG A 572 -2.14 -9.56 -27.44
C ARG A 572 -1.75 -8.55 -26.37
N PRO A 573 -2.69 -7.86 -25.70
CA PRO A 573 -2.34 -7.06 -24.53
C PRO A 573 -1.83 -7.97 -23.41
N GLY A 574 -0.74 -7.57 -22.74
CA GLY A 574 0.00 -8.43 -21.81
C GLY A 574 1.32 -7.83 -21.34
N LEU A 575 2.02 -8.60 -20.49
CA LEU A 575 3.40 -8.37 -20.05
C LEU A 575 4.33 -9.22 -20.91
N TYR A 576 5.39 -8.59 -21.41
CA TYR A 576 6.37 -9.19 -22.31
C TYR A 576 7.76 -9.14 -21.69
N ASP A 577 8.41 -10.29 -21.61
CA ASP A 577 9.76 -10.44 -21.09
C ASP A 577 10.77 -10.29 -22.24
N GLY A 578 11.71 -9.38 -22.04
CA GLY A 578 12.90 -9.22 -22.88
C GLY A 578 14.17 -9.70 -22.17
N PRO A 579 15.34 -9.56 -22.81
CA PRO A 579 16.61 -10.01 -22.24
C PRO A 579 16.93 -9.40 -20.87
N ASP A 580 16.57 -8.13 -20.68
CA ASP A 580 16.99 -7.34 -19.51
C ASP A 580 15.82 -6.66 -18.76
N ARG A 581 14.61 -6.63 -19.33
CA ARG A 581 13.47 -5.90 -18.75
C ARG A 581 12.13 -6.45 -19.21
N ARG A 582 11.07 -6.04 -18.51
CA ARG A 582 9.67 -6.37 -18.85
C ARG A 582 8.91 -5.13 -19.29
N ILE A 583 8.09 -5.29 -20.33
CA ILE A 583 7.28 -4.22 -20.92
C ILE A 583 5.81 -4.62 -20.92
N ALA A 584 4.94 -3.69 -20.52
CA ALA A 584 3.49 -3.86 -20.59
C ALA A 584 2.92 -3.31 -21.90
N ARG A 585 2.00 -4.06 -22.52
CA ARG A 585 1.09 -3.59 -23.57
C ARG A 585 -0.34 -3.69 -23.06
N ASN A 586 -0.96 -2.56 -22.75
CA ASN A 586 -2.33 -2.50 -22.24
C ASN A 586 -3.35 -2.55 -23.37
N ALA A 587 -4.57 -3.01 -23.08
CA ALA A 587 -5.66 -3.11 -24.07
C ALA A 587 -6.15 -1.74 -24.57
N HIS A 588 -5.90 -0.68 -23.79
CA HIS A 588 -6.18 0.70 -24.14
C HIS A 588 -4.85 1.47 -24.21
N ASP A 589 -4.66 2.18 -25.31
CA ASP A 589 -3.54 3.10 -25.52
C ASP A 589 -3.95 4.49 -25.03
N PRO A 590 -3.15 5.20 -24.21
CA PRO A 590 -3.47 6.56 -23.76
C PRO A 590 -3.71 7.56 -24.91
N ASP A 591 -3.11 7.35 -26.09
CA ASP A 591 -3.31 8.23 -27.25
C ASP A 591 -4.63 7.93 -28.00
N ARG A 592 -5.32 6.83 -27.66
CA ARG A 592 -6.58 6.42 -28.29
C ARG A 592 -7.77 7.18 -27.67
N ASP A 593 -8.40 8.06 -28.45
CA ASP A 593 -9.60 8.79 -27.99
C ASP A 593 -10.80 7.86 -27.71
N LEU A 594 -11.38 7.92 -26.50
CA LEU A 594 -12.53 7.09 -26.10
C LEU A 594 -13.88 7.66 -26.55
N ALA A 595 -13.95 8.18 -27.78
CA ALA A 595 -15.14 8.81 -28.32
C ALA A 595 -16.31 7.82 -28.51
N PRO A 596 -17.56 8.21 -28.17
CA PRO A 596 -18.75 7.39 -28.42
C PRO A 596 -19.11 7.40 -29.92
N MET A 597 -19.58 6.25 -30.43
CA MET A 597 -20.07 6.14 -31.81
C MET A 597 -21.29 7.04 -32.04
N VAL A 598 -21.23 7.85 -33.09
CA VAL A 598 -22.37 8.64 -33.58
C VAL A 598 -22.90 7.98 -34.86
N TRP A 599 -24.05 7.34 -34.76
CA TRP A 599 -24.68 6.67 -35.89
C TRP A 599 -25.35 7.66 -36.84
N PRO A 600 -25.26 7.45 -38.18
CA PRO A 600 -25.98 8.27 -39.15
C PRO A 600 -27.48 8.28 -38.91
N ALA A 601 -28.12 9.42 -39.22
CA ALA A 601 -29.57 9.59 -39.09
C ALA A 601 -30.34 8.49 -39.84
N GLY A 602 -31.42 8.00 -39.24
CA GLY A 602 -32.23 6.90 -39.78
C GLY A 602 -31.74 5.49 -39.44
N THR A 603 -30.62 5.34 -38.73
CA THR A 603 -30.20 4.04 -38.15
C THR A 603 -31.06 3.74 -36.93
N ARG A 604 -31.70 2.56 -36.88
CA ARG A 604 -32.50 2.13 -35.72
C ARG A 604 -31.54 1.69 -34.61
N ILE A 605 -31.58 2.37 -33.46
CA ILE A 605 -30.76 2.06 -32.29
C ILE A 605 -31.67 1.62 -31.14
N GLU A 606 -31.39 0.45 -30.58
CA GLU A 606 -32.11 -0.13 -29.44
C GLU A 606 -31.15 -0.31 -28.25
N GLY A 607 -31.68 -0.19 -27.03
CA GLY A 607 -30.91 -0.46 -25.81
C GLY A 607 -30.90 -1.96 -25.49
N MET A 608 -29.76 -2.46 -24.99
CA MET A 608 -29.57 -3.88 -24.65
C MET A 608 -30.55 -4.41 -23.58
N VAL A 609 -31.02 -3.55 -22.68
CA VAL A 609 -32.01 -3.89 -21.63
C VAL A 609 -33.37 -3.28 -21.99
N ARG A 610 -34.31 -4.11 -22.42
CA ARG A 610 -35.74 -3.74 -22.47
C ARG A 610 -36.31 -3.81 -21.06
N ALA A 611 -37.12 -2.83 -20.66
CA ALA A 611 -37.81 -2.87 -19.38
C ALA A 611 -38.72 -4.11 -19.32
N SER A 612 -38.53 -4.97 -18.32
CA SER A 612 -39.34 -6.18 -18.17
C SER A 612 -40.81 -5.84 -17.99
N GLU A 613 -41.69 -6.64 -18.58
CA GLU A 613 -43.13 -6.58 -18.34
C GLU A 613 -43.40 -6.67 -16.84
N THR A 614 -43.99 -5.62 -16.25
CA THR A 614 -44.36 -5.62 -14.83
C THR A 614 -45.88 -5.80 -14.69
N PRO A 615 -46.34 -6.95 -14.17
CA PRO A 615 -47.77 -7.18 -13.97
C PRO A 615 -48.26 -6.34 -12.80
N LEU A 616 -49.15 -5.38 -13.07
CA LEU A 616 -49.74 -4.49 -12.07
C LEU A 616 -50.96 -5.10 -11.37
N GLY A 617 -51.44 -6.26 -11.86
CA GLY A 617 -52.64 -6.92 -11.34
C GLY A 617 -52.57 -7.23 -9.83
N GLY A 618 -51.43 -7.75 -9.35
CA GLY A 618 -51.24 -8.09 -7.93
C GLY A 618 -51.35 -6.89 -6.99
N TRP A 619 -50.75 -5.75 -7.38
CA TRP A 619 -50.80 -4.51 -6.61
C TRP A 619 -52.23 -3.93 -6.52
N LEU A 620 -53.00 -4.02 -7.60
CA LEU A 620 -54.39 -3.57 -7.62
C LEU A 620 -55.30 -4.47 -6.78
N LEU A 621 -55.05 -5.78 -6.76
CA LEU A 621 -55.77 -6.72 -5.88
C LEU A 621 -55.42 -6.48 -4.40
N ALA A 622 -54.16 -6.21 -4.08
CA ALA A 622 -53.74 -5.85 -2.72
C ALA A 622 -54.40 -4.53 -2.25
N LEU A 623 -54.44 -3.52 -3.13
CA LEU A 623 -55.17 -2.28 -2.88
C LEU A 623 -56.66 -2.54 -2.63
N ALA A 624 -57.29 -3.40 -3.43
CA ALA A 624 -58.69 -3.78 -3.22
C ALA A 624 -58.92 -4.45 -1.85
N MET A 625 -58.01 -5.33 -1.41
CA MET A 625 -58.09 -5.94 -0.07
C MET A 625 -57.96 -4.90 1.05
N LEU A 626 -57.04 -3.93 0.92
CA LEU A 626 -56.88 -2.84 1.88
C LEU A 626 -58.14 -1.95 1.94
N LEU A 627 -58.73 -1.63 0.79
CA LEU A 627 -59.98 -0.88 0.73
C LEU A 627 -61.12 -1.66 1.39
N LEU A 628 -61.26 -2.96 1.14
CA LEU A 628 -62.27 -3.81 1.80
C LEU A 628 -62.06 -3.91 3.32
N LEU A 629 -60.80 -4.01 3.78
CA LEU A 629 -60.49 -3.99 5.21
C LEU A 629 -60.88 -2.64 5.83
N GLY A 630 -60.60 -1.54 5.14
CA GLY A 630 -61.05 -0.20 5.50
C GLY A 630 -62.58 -0.10 5.59
N ASP A 631 -63.31 -0.68 4.62
CA ASP A 631 -64.78 -0.74 4.63
C ASP A 631 -65.32 -1.45 5.87
N ILE A 632 -64.71 -2.59 6.23
CA ILE A 632 -65.11 -3.40 7.39
C ILE A 632 -64.87 -2.62 8.69
N LEU A 633 -63.69 -2.03 8.85
CA LEU A 633 -63.35 -1.24 10.05
C LEU A 633 -64.25 -0.01 10.19
N ALA A 634 -64.48 0.70 9.09
CA ALA A 634 -65.37 1.86 9.05
C ALA A 634 -66.84 1.49 9.34
N SER A 635 -67.33 0.38 8.78
CA SER A 635 -68.68 -0.14 9.03
C SER A 635 -68.86 -0.59 10.49
N LEU A 636 -67.85 -1.20 11.09
CA LEU A 636 -67.84 -1.55 12.51
C LEU A 636 -67.78 -0.30 13.41
N ALA A 637 -67.12 0.78 12.98
CA ALA A 637 -67.05 2.05 13.71
C ALA A 637 -68.43 2.72 13.77
N LEU A 638 -69.09 2.80 12.63
CA LEU A 638 -70.40 3.44 12.48
C LEU A 638 -71.53 2.66 13.16
N SER A 639 -71.37 1.35 13.35
CA SER A 639 -72.35 0.50 14.06
C SER A 639 -72.09 0.39 15.57
N GLY A 640 -71.12 1.14 16.11
CA GLY A 640 -70.79 1.12 17.55
C GLY A 640 -70.13 -0.17 18.04
N ARG A 641 -69.89 -1.15 17.17
CA ARG A 641 -69.36 -2.49 17.51
C ARG A 641 -67.83 -2.56 17.57
N LEU A 642 -67.14 -1.42 17.50
CA LEU A 642 -65.68 -1.37 17.44
C LEU A 642 -64.97 -1.74 18.76
N GLY A 643 -65.71 -1.90 19.86
CA GLY A 643 -65.18 -2.15 21.21
C GLY A 643 -64.17 -3.31 21.31
N PRO A 644 -64.55 -4.57 21.01
CA PRO A 644 -63.63 -5.70 21.07
C PRO A 644 -62.68 -5.80 19.86
N ALA A 645 -63.00 -5.17 18.72
CA ALA A 645 -62.20 -5.25 17.48
C ALA A 645 -60.97 -4.32 17.47
N ARG A 646 -60.93 -3.30 18.34
CA ARG A 646 -59.82 -2.33 18.43
C ARG A 646 -58.49 -2.97 18.85
N ARG A 647 -58.51 -4.12 19.55
CA ARG A 647 -57.30 -4.83 20.01
C ARG A 647 -56.70 -5.74 18.93
N VAL A 648 -57.51 -6.28 18.01
CA VAL A 648 -57.03 -7.19 16.96
C VAL A 648 -56.46 -6.43 15.75
N ALA A 649 -57.07 -5.28 15.39
CA ALA A 649 -56.61 -4.46 14.27
C ALA A 649 -55.23 -3.80 14.50
N VAL A 650 -54.89 -3.48 15.75
CA VAL A 650 -53.59 -2.89 16.13
C VAL A 650 -52.48 -3.95 16.19
N LEU A 651 -52.77 -5.19 16.60
CA LEU A 651 -51.77 -6.27 16.61
C LEU A 651 -51.38 -6.72 15.18
N GLY A 652 -52.31 -6.73 14.23
CA GLY A 652 -52.04 -7.14 12.85
C GLY A 652 -51.17 -6.16 12.05
N THR A 653 -51.24 -4.86 12.35
CA THR A 653 -50.43 -3.83 11.69
C THR A 653 -49.02 -3.73 12.27
N VAL A 654 -48.84 -4.01 13.57
CA VAL A 654 -47.51 -4.02 14.22
C VAL A 654 -46.70 -5.26 13.82
N ALA A 655 -47.34 -6.43 13.67
CA ALA A 655 -46.64 -7.67 13.33
C ALA A 655 -46.04 -7.70 11.91
N ILE A 656 -46.59 -6.92 10.97
CA ILE A 656 -46.07 -6.82 9.58
C ILE A 656 -44.89 -5.85 9.50
N LEU A 657 -44.77 -4.88 10.42
CA LEU A 657 -43.70 -3.87 10.42
C LEU A 657 -42.43 -4.32 11.16
N THR A 658 -42.49 -5.31 12.04
CA THR A 658 -41.34 -5.75 12.86
C THR A 658 -40.48 -6.86 12.24
N SER A 659 -40.83 -7.39 11.08
CA SER A 659 -40.11 -8.52 10.47
C SER A 659 -38.93 -8.12 9.56
N TYR A 660 -38.55 -6.84 9.52
CA TYR A 660 -37.41 -6.36 8.74
C TYR A 660 -36.42 -5.58 9.62
N SER A 661 -35.43 -6.28 10.20
CA SER A 661 -34.16 -5.68 10.65
C SER A 661 -33.05 -6.73 10.61
N PRO A 662 -31.89 -6.48 9.96
CA PRO A 662 -30.75 -7.38 9.92
C PRO A 662 -29.83 -7.18 11.15
N ASP A 663 -29.28 -8.28 11.66
CA ASP A 663 -28.35 -8.33 12.79
C ASP A 663 -26.98 -7.68 12.47
N THR A 664 -26.43 -6.92 13.41
CA THR A 664 -25.01 -6.54 13.47
C THR A 664 -24.40 -7.00 14.78
N ALA A 665 -23.42 -7.91 14.67
CA ALA A 665 -22.61 -8.43 15.77
C ALA A 665 -21.52 -7.42 16.20
N LEU A 666 -21.31 -7.26 17.51
CA LEU A 666 -20.22 -6.48 18.10
C LEU A 666 -19.01 -7.38 18.34
N ALA A 667 -17.86 -6.99 17.76
CA ALA A 667 -16.56 -7.63 17.93
C ALA A 667 -15.83 -7.11 19.19
N GLN A 668 -15.11 -8.01 19.85
CA GLN A 668 -14.22 -7.74 20.98
C GLN A 668 -12.86 -7.20 20.50
N SER A 669 -12.30 -6.22 21.22
CA SER A 669 -10.97 -5.66 20.97
C SER A 669 -9.84 -6.49 21.64
N PRO A 670 -8.62 -6.56 21.05
CA PRO A 670 -7.41 -7.14 21.67
C PRO A 670 -6.69 -6.17 22.63
N PRO A 671 -5.67 -6.63 23.40
CA PRO A 671 -5.12 -5.93 24.57
C PRO A 671 -4.25 -4.72 24.23
N GLU A 672 -4.26 -3.74 25.14
CA GLU A 672 -3.48 -2.50 25.13
C GLU A 672 -1.96 -2.76 25.18
N ILE A 673 -1.24 -2.16 24.24
CA ILE A 673 0.21 -2.00 24.25
C ILE A 673 0.50 -0.74 25.07
N ALA A 674 1.41 -0.82 26.05
CA ALA A 674 1.72 0.28 26.97
C ALA A 674 2.18 1.54 26.23
N GLU A 675 1.46 2.65 26.44
CA GLU A 675 1.78 3.98 25.87
C GLU A 675 2.66 4.84 26.82
N GLU A 676 3.08 4.32 27.99
CA GLU A 676 3.79 5.07 29.03
C GLU A 676 5.22 4.53 29.35
N LEU A 677 6.08 5.41 29.90
CA LEU A 677 7.51 5.18 30.14
C LEU A 677 7.76 4.15 31.27
N ALA A 678 8.46 3.03 31.03
CA ALA A 678 8.81 2.07 32.08
C ALA A 678 10.33 1.97 32.33
N LEU A 679 10.73 1.77 33.59
CA LEU A 679 12.11 1.40 33.95
C LEU A 679 12.27 -0.13 33.91
N ALA A 680 13.42 -0.63 33.48
CA ALA A 680 13.64 -2.06 33.35
C ALA A 680 14.93 -2.55 34.02
N HIS A 681 14.90 -3.79 34.52
CA HIS A 681 16.10 -4.51 34.94
C HIS A 681 16.27 -5.82 34.18
N VAL A 682 17.52 -6.23 33.98
CA VAL A 682 17.85 -7.50 33.33
C VAL A 682 17.64 -8.66 34.30
N ILE A 683 17.06 -9.76 33.83
CA ILE A 683 16.93 -11.01 34.58
C ILE A 683 18.30 -11.68 34.69
N THR A 684 18.76 -11.93 35.92
CA THR A 684 20.09 -12.49 36.18
C THR A 684 20.09 -14.00 36.37
N GLY A 685 18.92 -14.60 36.59
CA GLY A 685 18.78 -16.00 36.98
C GLY A 685 18.89 -16.21 38.49
N ASP A 686 19.24 -15.18 39.27
CA ASP A 686 19.12 -15.17 40.73
C ASP A 686 17.84 -14.42 41.13
N ARG A 687 16.81 -15.20 41.49
CA ARG A 687 15.50 -14.65 41.85
C ARG A 687 15.56 -13.62 42.99
N ALA A 688 16.41 -13.81 44.00
CA ALA A 688 16.47 -12.87 45.12
C ALA A 688 17.08 -11.53 44.68
N LEU A 689 18.06 -11.57 43.78
CA LEU A 689 18.65 -10.38 43.18
C LEU A 689 17.66 -9.66 42.26
N ASP A 690 16.96 -10.41 41.41
CA ASP A 690 15.96 -9.88 40.49
C ASP A 690 14.80 -9.21 41.26
N GLU A 691 14.33 -9.81 42.37
CA GLU A 691 13.33 -9.20 43.26
C GLU A 691 13.82 -7.87 43.87
N VAL A 692 15.08 -7.81 44.33
CA VAL A 692 15.65 -6.56 44.87
C VAL A 692 15.81 -5.49 43.79
N ALA A 693 16.22 -5.87 42.58
CA ALA A 693 16.31 -4.96 41.44
C ALA A 693 14.95 -4.36 41.10
N HIS A 694 13.90 -5.19 41.03
CA HIS A 694 12.53 -4.76 40.80
C HIS A 694 12.03 -3.78 41.89
N HIS A 695 12.18 -4.14 43.17
CA HIS A 695 11.82 -3.24 44.28
C HIS A 695 12.64 -1.94 44.30
N GLY A 696 13.92 -2.02 43.90
CA GLY A 696 14.81 -0.87 43.73
C GLY A 696 14.30 0.11 42.69
N LEU A 697 14.02 -0.37 41.48
CA LEU A 697 13.47 0.46 40.41
C LEU A 697 12.08 1.00 40.73
N ARG A 698 11.26 0.26 41.50
CA ARG A 698 9.96 0.76 41.97
C ARG A 698 10.14 1.96 42.90
N GLY A 699 11.07 1.88 43.85
CA GLY A 699 11.37 3.01 44.74
C GLY A 699 11.95 4.21 44.00
N LEU A 700 12.76 3.96 42.97
CA LEU A 700 13.25 5.01 42.08
C LEU A 700 12.11 5.65 41.27
N GLY A 701 11.21 4.84 40.69
CA GLY A 701 10.03 5.31 39.97
C GLY A 701 9.10 6.17 40.82
N GLN A 702 8.81 5.74 42.06
CA GLN A 702 8.06 6.56 43.02
C GLN A 702 8.76 7.88 43.36
N THR A 703 10.09 7.86 43.45
CA THR A 703 10.88 9.08 43.70
C THR A 703 10.85 10.03 42.51
N LEU A 704 10.93 9.51 41.28
CA LEU A 704 10.79 10.30 40.05
C LEU A 704 9.42 10.96 40.01
N PHE A 705 8.35 10.19 40.22
CA PHE A 705 6.97 10.68 40.26
C PHE A 705 6.79 11.79 41.31
N PHE A 706 7.38 11.63 42.49
CA PHE A 706 7.23 12.62 43.57
C PHE A 706 8.08 13.89 43.39
N ARG A 707 9.20 13.80 42.67
CA ARG A 707 10.22 14.89 42.62
C ARG A 707 10.39 15.53 41.26
N THR A 708 9.83 14.93 40.21
CA THR A 708 9.96 15.36 38.81
C THR A 708 8.59 15.31 38.12
N SER A 709 8.51 15.67 36.84
CA SER A 709 7.31 15.48 36.01
C SER A 709 7.27 14.12 35.30
N VAL A 710 8.21 13.22 35.61
CA VAL A 710 8.28 11.89 35.00
C VAL A 710 7.41 10.93 35.82
N GLU A 711 6.43 10.33 35.17
CA GLU A 711 5.51 9.37 35.77
C GLU A 711 5.73 7.99 35.16
N PRO A 712 6.68 7.18 35.68
CA PRO A 712 7.00 5.90 35.08
C PRO A 712 6.03 4.80 35.52
N ASP A 713 5.74 3.89 34.59
CA ASP A 713 5.00 2.67 34.81
C ASP A 713 5.73 1.69 35.75
N PRO A 714 5.05 0.66 36.28
CA PRO A 714 5.68 -0.37 37.10
C PRO A 714 6.92 -0.98 36.42
N PRO A 715 8.04 -1.19 37.15
CA PRO A 715 9.27 -1.67 36.55
C PRO A 715 9.12 -3.05 35.88
N VAL A 716 9.79 -3.24 34.75
CA VAL A 716 9.72 -4.48 33.97
C VAL A 716 10.99 -5.32 34.17
N ALA A 717 10.82 -6.64 34.32
CA ALA A 717 11.93 -7.59 34.28
C ALA A 717 12.13 -8.04 32.83
N VAL A 718 13.33 -7.82 32.28
CA VAL A 718 13.65 -8.03 30.87
C VAL A 718 14.47 -9.30 30.67
N ASP A 719 13.98 -10.17 29.80
CA ASP A 719 14.70 -11.31 29.23
C ASP A 719 15.39 -10.88 27.92
N LEU A 720 16.71 -10.75 27.96
CA LEU A 720 17.53 -10.31 26.82
C LEU A 720 17.41 -11.22 25.59
N GLU A 721 16.97 -12.47 25.76
CA GLU A 721 16.80 -13.42 24.68
C GLU A 721 15.47 -13.25 23.93
N ARG A 722 14.48 -12.56 24.50
CA ARG A 722 13.11 -12.55 23.97
C ARG A 722 12.50 -11.17 23.86
N ASP A 723 12.78 -10.31 24.82
CA ASP A 723 12.11 -9.03 24.93
C ASP A 723 12.75 -7.97 24.03
N GLU A 724 11.94 -6.99 23.63
CA GLU A 724 12.37 -5.84 22.84
C GLU A 724 12.90 -4.74 23.78
N LEU A 725 14.10 -4.24 23.51
CA LEU A 725 14.82 -3.32 24.40
C LEU A 725 14.55 -1.85 24.08
N ALA A 726 14.09 -1.54 22.86
CA ALA A 726 13.93 -0.18 22.36
C ALA A 726 12.96 0.69 23.19
N PHE A 727 12.07 0.06 23.98
CA PHE A 727 11.06 0.77 24.78
C PHE A 727 11.58 1.28 26.13
N TYR A 728 12.78 0.89 26.55
CA TYR A 728 13.30 1.21 27.89
C TYR A 728 14.42 2.24 27.81
N PRO A 729 14.29 3.45 28.39
CA PRO A 729 15.36 4.44 28.36
C PRO A 729 16.64 3.94 29.08
N LEU A 730 16.47 3.21 30.18
CA LEU A 730 17.53 2.74 31.05
C LEU A 730 17.31 1.26 31.39
N LEU A 731 18.35 0.44 31.19
CA LEU A 731 18.44 -0.92 31.71
C LEU A 731 19.35 -0.97 32.94
N TYR A 732 18.80 -1.39 34.07
CA TYR A 732 19.58 -1.73 35.26
C TYR A 732 20.04 -3.18 35.18
N TRP A 733 21.35 -3.41 35.18
CA TRP A 733 21.93 -4.75 35.05
C TRP A 733 22.79 -5.07 36.27
N PRO A 734 22.24 -5.81 37.27
CA PRO A 734 23.02 -6.28 38.39
C PRO A 734 23.88 -7.49 37.97
N ILE A 735 25.16 -7.49 38.35
CA ILE A 735 26.10 -8.53 37.97
C ILE A 735 26.23 -9.58 39.07
N THR A 736 26.17 -10.86 38.69
CA THR A 736 26.40 -12.02 39.56
C THR A 736 27.38 -13.00 38.89
N PRO A 737 28.24 -13.74 39.64
CA PRO A 737 29.28 -14.58 39.06
C PRO A 737 28.78 -15.70 38.15
N ASP A 738 27.59 -16.22 38.44
CA ASP A 738 27.00 -17.40 37.79
C ASP A 738 25.96 -17.03 36.71
N GLN A 739 25.90 -15.75 36.30
CA GLN A 739 24.95 -15.31 35.28
C GLN A 739 25.22 -16.02 33.93
N PRO A 740 24.21 -16.45 33.16
CA PRO A 740 24.43 -16.93 31.80
C PRO A 740 24.93 -15.80 30.89
N LEU A 741 25.74 -16.15 29.89
CA LEU A 741 26.12 -15.22 28.83
C LEU A 741 24.97 -15.14 27.81
N PRO A 742 24.60 -13.93 27.35
CA PRO A 742 23.64 -13.76 26.25
C PRO A 742 24.06 -14.47 24.96
N SER A 743 23.08 -14.84 24.13
CA SER A 743 23.31 -15.33 22.77
C SER A 743 23.86 -14.25 21.84
N SER A 744 24.36 -14.64 20.66
CA SER A 744 24.83 -13.69 19.64
C SER A 744 23.72 -12.74 19.18
N GLU A 745 22.47 -13.21 19.14
CA GLU A 745 21.31 -12.39 18.77
C GLU A 745 20.94 -11.40 19.89
N ALA A 746 21.01 -11.82 21.15
CA ALA A 746 20.83 -10.92 22.30
C ALA A 746 21.91 -9.84 22.36
N TYR A 747 23.19 -10.16 22.08
CA TYR A 747 24.25 -9.16 21.97
C TYR A 747 24.03 -8.18 20.80
N ALA A 748 23.51 -8.64 19.66
CA ALA A 748 23.17 -7.75 18.55
C ALA A 748 22.08 -6.74 18.95
N ARG A 749 21.04 -7.18 19.68
CA ARG A 749 20.00 -6.31 20.24
C ARG A 749 20.56 -5.31 21.25
N LEU A 750 21.40 -5.75 22.18
CA LEU A 750 22.06 -4.87 23.15
C LEU A 750 22.94 -3.80 22.47
N ASN A 751 23.69 -4.18 21.43
CA ASN A 751 24.49 -3.22 20.67
C ASN A 751 23.63 -2.23 19.89
N THR A 752 22.50 -2.68 19.32
CA THR A 752 21.52 -1.78 18.71
C THR A 752 20.91 -0.83 19.74
N TYR A 753 20.52 -1.33 20.90
CA TYR A 753 19.99 -0.55 22.03
C TYR A 753 20.95 0.58 22.45
N LEU A 754 22.23 0.28 22.63
CA LEU A 754 23.25 1.29 22.95
C LEU A 754 23.44 2.31 21.82
N ARG A 755 23.36 1.89 20.54
CA ARG A 755 23.48 2.78 19.38
C ARG A 755 22.28 3.71 19.18
N THR A 756 21.09 3.28 19.61
CA THR A 756 19.85 4.07 19.52
C THR A 756 19.63 4.99 20.73
N GLY A 757 20.63 5.15 21.59
CA GLY A 757 20.59 6.08 22.73
C GLY A 757 20.10 5.48 24.06
N GLY A 758 19.96 4.15 24.13
CA GLY A 758 19.69 3.44 25.38
C GLY A 758 20.90 3.45 26.31
N MET A 759 20.65 3.50 27.62
CA MET A 759 21.71 3.46 28.65
C MET A 759 21.66 2.15 29.44
N ILE A 760 22.83 1.56 29.71
CA ILE A 760 22.96 0.43 30.65
C ILE A 760 23.72 0.86 31.91
N LEU A 761 23.12 0.61 33.08
CA LEU A 761 23.78 0.73 34.38
C LEU A 761 24.22 -0.66 34.85
N PHE A 762 25.52 -0.95 34.74
CA PHE A 762 26.12 -2.17 35.29
C PHE A 762 26.47 -1.97 36.76
N ASP A 763 25.90 -2.81 37.64
CA ASP A 763 26.18 -2.78 39.08
C ASP A 763 26.82 -4.10 39.54
N THR A 764 28.12 -4.05 39.88
CA THR A 764 28.87 -5.20 40.39
C THR A 764 28.63 -5.47 41.87
N ARG A 765 28.02 -4.55 42.61
CA ARG A 765 27.56 -4.72 44.01
C ARG A 765 28.65 -5.16 45.01
N ASP A 766 29.91 -4.95 44.68
CA ASP A 766 31.07 -5.50 45.39
C ASP A 766 32.02 -4.41 45.93
N ALA A 767 31.56 -3.15 45.99
CA ALA A 767 32.38 -2.02 46.42
C ALA A 767 32.83 -2.10 47.90
N ASP A 768 32.25 -2.96 48.73
CA ASP A 768 32.71 -3.23 50.10
C ASP A 768 33.85 -4.26 50.19
N ILE A 769 34.07 -5.06 49.14
CA ILE A 769 35.05 -6.15 49.09
C ILE A 769 36.17 -5.84 48.08
N ALA A 770 35.87 -5.16 46.98
CA ALA A 770 36.79 -4.89 45.88
C ALA A 770 37.49 -3.53 46.01
N GLY A 771 38.67 -3.52 46.64
CA GLY A 771 39.60 -2.38 46.61
C GLY A 771 40.73 -2.62 45.58
N PHE A 772 40.96 -1.64 44.71
CA PHE A 772 42.09 -1.43 43.78
C PHE A 772 42.92 -2.68 43.38
N GLY A 773 42.74 -3.15 42.14
CA GLY A 773 43.65 -4.10 41.48
C GLY A 773 43.42 -5.59 41.79
N THR A 774 42.54 -5.93 42.73
CA THR A 774 42.09 -7.32 42.93
C THR A 774 40.76 -7.53 42.18
N GLY A 775 40.75 -8.46 41.22
CA GLY A 775 39.53 -8.77 40.46
C GLY A 775 38.53 -9.52 41.33
N SER A 776 37.37 -8.94 41.61
CA SER A 776 36.25 -9.65 42.22
C SER A 776 35.62 -10.64 41.24
N PRO A 777 34.92 -11.68 41.73
CA PRO A 777 34.14 -12.57 40.86
C PRO A 777 33.12 -11.82 40.00
N ASN A 778 32.43 -10.81 40.55
CA ASN A 778 31.45 -9.99 39.83
C ASN A 778 32.14 -9.14 38.75
N GLY A 779 33.27 -8.50 39.06
CA GLY A 779 34.05 -7.74 38.07
C GLY A 779 34.65 -8.62 36.96
N ALA A 780 35.02 -9.86 37.27
CA ALA A 780 35.45 -10.83 36.26
C ALA A 780 34.30 -11.22 35.32
N MET A 781 33.08 -11.37 35.85
CA MET A 781 31.90 -11.66 35.05
C MET A 781 31.47 -10.46 34.20
N LEU A 782 31.50 -9.24 34.76
CA LEU A 782 31.25 -8.01 34.01
C LEU A 782 32.15 -7.92 32.78
N ARG A 783 33.45 -8.19 32.90
CA ARG A 783 34.36 -8.18 31.74
C ARG A 783 33.98 -9.19 30.66
N LYS A 784 33.42 -10.34 31.02
CA LYS A 784 32.93 -11.34 30.05
C LYS A 784 31.66 -10.87 29.36
N LEU A 785 30.73 -10.27 30.10
CA LEU A 785 29.48 -9.71 29.57
C LEU A 785 29.72 -8.46 28.70
N ALA A 786 30.70 -7.63 29.08
CA ALA A 786 31.04 -6.41 28.37
C ALA A 786 31.89 -6.61 27.12
N ALA A 787 32.64 -7.72 27.00
CA ALA A 787 33.58 -7.93 25.89
C ALA A 787 32.93 -7.95 24.48
N PRO A 788 31.73 -8.52 24.27
CA PRO A 788 31.05 -8.47 22.97
C PRO A 788 30.21 -7.19 22.75
N LEU A 789 30.10 -6.34 23.78
CA LEU A 789 29.37 -5.09 23.69
C LEU A 789 30.24 -4.00 23.07
N ASP A 790 29.63 -3.17 22.22
CA ASP A 790 30.25 -2.02 21.56
C ASP A 790 30.33 -0.82 22.54
N ILE A 791 31.07 -1.01 23.64
CA ILE A 791 31.24 -0.01 24.69
C ILE A 791 32.42 0.90 24.32
N PRO A 792 32.26 2.24 24.35
CA PRO A 792 33.35 3.16 24.09
C PRO A 792 34.45 3.05 25.18
N PRO A 793 35.65 3.63 24.96
CA PRO A 793 36.66 3.73 26.02
C PRO A 793 36.07 4.32 27.29
N LEU A 794 36.44 3.79 28.46
CA LEU A 794 35.87 4.22 29.75
C LEU A 794 36.88 5.01 30.58
N GLU A 795 36.39 6.02 31.29
CA GLU A 795 37.15 6.76 32.31
C GLU A 795 36.35 6.89 33.63
N PRO A 796 37.01 7.15 34.77
CA PRO A 796 36.32 7.51 36.00
C PRO A 796 35.50 8.78 35.80
N VAL A 797 34.26 8.83 36.30
CA VAL A 797 33.36 10.00 36.14
C VAL A 797 34.09 11.29 36.54
N PRO A 798 34.34 12.21 35.58
CA PRO A 798 34.94 13.50 35.89
C PRO A 798 34.04 14.36 36.80
N GLU A 799 34.64 15.24 37.61
CA GLU A 799 33.88 16.16 38.48
C GLU A 799 32.96 17.09 37.66
N ASP A 800 33.34 17.41 36.43
CA ASP A 800 32.61 18.26 35.50
C ASP A 800 31.61 17.51 34.59
N HIS A 801 31.43 16.19 34.80
CA HIS A 801 30.51 15.35 34.02
C HIS A 801 29.04 15.70 34.25
N VAL A 802 28.20 15.62 33.22
CA VAL A 802 26.77 16.02 33.28
C VAL A 802 25.99 15.28 34.37
N LEU A 803 26.27 13.99 34.61
CA LEU A 803 25.65 13.18 35.68
C LEU A 803 25.76 13.79 37.09
N THR A 804 26.74 14.65 37.37
CA THR A 804 26.84 15.36 38.66
C THR A 804 25.79 16.46 38.81
N ARG A 805 25.10 16.84 37.73
CA ARG A 805 24.21 18.01 37.65
C ARG A 805 22.98 17.84 36.75
N SER A 806 22.63 16.62 36.32
CA SER A 806 21.46 16.39 35.44
C SER A 806 20.14 16.82 36.09
N PHE A 807 20.00 16.72 37.41
CA PHE A 807 18.83 17.25 38.15
C PHE A 807 19.23 17.79 39.53
N TYR A 808 19.90 16.96 40.34
CA TYR A 808 20.54 17.33 41.58
C TYR A 808 22.03 17.61 41.38
N LEU A 809 22.60 18.51 42.18
CA LEU A 809 24.03 18.68 42.27
C LEU A 809 24.62 17.64 43.24
N LEU A 810 25.47 16.76 42.73
CA LEU A 810 26.09 15.65 43.46
C LEU A 810 27.61 15.66 43.27
N GLN A 811 28.34 15.28 44.32
CA GLN A 811 29.80 15.10 44.27
C GLN A 811 30.19 13.62 44.24
N ASP A 812 29.35 12.78 44.84
CA ASP A 812 29.55 11.33 44.95
C ASP A 812 28.26 10.60 44.55
N PHE A 813 28.39 9.34 44.16
CA PHE A 813 27.29 8.49 43.69
C PHE A 813 27.05 7.27 44.59
N PRO A 814 26.77 7.44 45.89
CA PRO A 814 26.66 6.33 46.82
C PRO A 814 25.44 5.45 46.53
N GLY A 815 25.54 4.16 46.83
CA GLY A 815 24.42 3.21 46.85
C GLY A 815 24.24 2.67 48.26
N ARG A 816 24.06 1.35 48.41
CA ARG A 816 24.17 0.70 49.73
C ARG A 816 25.61 0.76 50.26
N HIS A 817 26.58 0.73 49.36
CA HIS A 817 28.00 0.88 49.67
C HIS A 817 28.51 2.28 49.28
N MET A 818 29.53 2.75 50.00
CA MET A 818 30.22 4.01 49.73
C MET A 818 31.48 3.73 48.89
N GLY A 819 31.29 3.28 47.65
CA GLY A 819 32.38 3.01 46.70
C GLY A 819 32.69 4.20 45.81
N ARG A 820 33.99 4.42 45.55
CA ARG A 820 34.55 5.71 45.11
C ARG A 820 34.88 5.83 43.62
N THR A 821 34.55 4.86 42.78
CA THR A 821 34.84 4.99 41.34
C THR A 821 33.70 4.43 40.52
N VAL A 822 32.92 5.34 39.93
CA VAL A 822 31.97 5.04 38.86
C VAL A 822 32.67 5.36 37.55
N TRP A 823 32.47 4.51 36.55
CA TRP A 823 33.05 4.66 35.21
C TRP A 823 31.97 5.02 34.21
N VAL A 824 32.34 5.88 33.25
CA VAL A 824 31.51 6.35 32.15
C VAL A 824 32.35 6.38 30.87
N GLU A 825 31.71 6.63 29.73
CA GLU A 825 32.40 6.92 28.48
C GLU A 825 33.44 8.03 28.65
N ALA A 826 34.64 7.78 28.13
CA ALA A 826 35.76 8.71 28.14
C ALA A 826 35.51 9.88 27.18
N ALA A 827 35.90 11.08 27.60
CA ALA A 827 35.88 12.24 26.74
C ALA A 827 36.92 12.16 25.60
N PRO A 828 36.71 12.87 24.49
CA PRO A 828 37.65 12.90 23.38
C PRO A 828 39.00 13.49 23.81
N PRO A 829 40.12 13.01 23.27
CA PRO A 829 41.47 13.46 23.64
C PRO A 829 41.73 14.95 23.37
N ASP A 830 40.91 15.59 22.54
CA ASP A 830 41.06 16.98 22.09
C ASP A 830 40.17 17.97 22.90
N ALA A 831 39.48 17.48 23.95
CA ALA A 831 38.56 18.29 24.76
C ALA A 831 39.33 19.20 25.75
N GLU A 832 39.69 20.40 25.31
CA GLU A 832 40.30 21.43 26.16
C GLU A 832 39.26 22.29 26.91
N GLN A 833 39.61 22.75 28.11
CA GLN A 833 38.80 23.69 28.88
C GLN A 833 38.96 25.09 28.28
N VAL A 834 37.90 25.64 27.68
CA VAL A 834 37.92 26.98 27.10
C VAL A 834 38.01 28.03 28.22
N GLU A 835 38.97 28.96 28.12
CA GLU A 835 39.20 30.02 29.10
C GLU A 835 37.94 30.88 29.30
N GLY A 836 37.41 30.93 30.53
CA GLY A 836 36.16 31.63 30.89
C GLY A 836 34.93 30.73 31.05
N MET A 837 35.00 29.45 30.67
CA MET A 837 33.95 28.46 30.96
C MET A 837 34.36 27.57 32.15
N PRO A 838 33.47 27.35 33.15
CA PRO A 838 33.81 26.54 34.33
C PRO A 838 33.97 25.04 34.04
N PHE A 839 33.64 24.54 32.84
CA PHE A 839 33.60 23.11 32.51
C PHE A 839 34.15 22.83 31.10
N ARG A 840 34.71 21.64 30.88
CA ARG A 840 35.12 21.15 29.55
C ARG A 840 33.88 20.72 28.73
N ASN A 841 33.95 20.81 27.40
CA ASN A 841 32.93 20.22 26.54
C ASN A 841 33.18 18.70 26.44
N LEU A 842 32.62 17.96 27.40
CA LEU A 842 32.81 16.51 27.55
C LEU A 842 31.52 15.82 27.10
N ASN A 843 31.50 15.34 25.85
CA ASN A 843 30.45 14.53 25.24
C ASN A 843 29.03 15.17 25.29
N ASP A 844 28.62 15.77 24.17
CA ASP A 844 27.29 16.36 23.97
C ASP A 844 26.14 15.32 23.88
N GLY A 845 26.37 14.06 24.28
CA GLY A 845 25.42 12.95 24.19
C GLY A 845 25.16 12.20 25.52
N VAL A 846 24.15 11.34 25.53
CA VAL A 846 23.87 10.44 26.66
C VAL A 846 24.96 9.37 26.74
N THR A 847 25.73 9.35 27.83
CA THR A 847 26.66 8.26 28.14
C THR A 847 25.95 6.89 28.03
N PRO A 848 26.36 6.00 27.12
CA PRO A 848 25.63 4.75 26.85
C PRO A 848 25.78 3.72 27.98
N VAL A 849 26.85 3.84 28.79
CA VAL A 849 27.15 2.89 29.85
C VAL A 849 27.64 3.60 31.12
N VAL A 850 27.09 3.20 32.26
CA VAL A 850 27.57 3.58 33.60
C VAL A 850 27.93 2.31 34.36
N ILE A 851 29.14 2.25 34.94
CA ILE A 851 29.62 1.06 35.66
C ILE A 851 30.01 1.44 37.08
N GLY A 852 29.49 0.72 38.08
CA GLY A 852 30.01 0.79 39.44
C GLY A 852 29.63 -0.43 40.26
N GLY A 853 29.95 -0.40 41.55
CA GLY A 853 29.73 -1.54 42.46
C GLY A 853 28.96 -1.17 43.73
N ASN A 854 28.20 -0.08 43.70
CA ASN A 854 27.65 0.54 44.91
C ASN A 854 26.36 -0.11 45.42
N ASP A 855 25.80 -1.11 44.73
CA ASP A 855 24.55 -1.79 45.09
C ASP A 855 23.40 -0.77 45.23
N TRP A 856 23.11 -0.07 44.13
CA TRP A 856 22.16 1.03 44.09
C TRP A 856 20.71 0.55 44.24
N ALA A 857 20.33 -0.56 43.61
CA ALA A 857 18.98 -1.10 43.76
C ALA A 857 18.62 -1.38 45.22
N SER A 858 19.57 -1.89 46.02
CA SER A 858 19.35 -2.12 47.44
C SER A 858 19.12 -0.83 48.24
N ALA A 859 19.72 0.29 47.82
CA ALA A 859 19.47 1.58 48.43
C ALA A 859 18.13 2.20 47.99
N TRP A 860 17.70 1.94 46.77
CA TRP A 860 16.41 2.42 46.24
C TRP A 860 15.22 1.55 46.68
N ALA A 861 15.46 0.30 47.08
CA ALA A 861 14.40 -0.67 47.30
C ALA A 861 13.45 -0.29 48.44
N VAL A 862 12.16 -0.30 48.13
CA VAL A 862 11.07 -0.01 49.06
C VAL A 862 10.02 -1.12 49.05
N THR A 863 9.34 -1.28 50.18
CA THR A 863 8.13 -2.09 50.34
C THR A 863 6.92 -1.41 49.68
N GLU A 864 5.81 -2.13 49.53
CA GLU A 864 4.55 -1.56 48.98
C GLU A 864 4.06 -0.32 49.75
N ASN A 865 4.36 -0.25 51.05
CA ASN A 865 3.98 0.86 51.92
C ASN A 865 4.98 2.03 51.89
N GLY A 866 6.01 1.98 51.03
CA GLY A 866 7.03 3.04 50.88
C GLY A 866 8.18 3.00 51.91
N SER A 867 8.16 2.07 52.87
CA SER A 867 9.27 1.89 53.82
C SER A 867 10.48 1.22 53.14
N PRO A 868 11.74 1.59 53.48
CA PRO A 868 12.93 0.95 52.93
C PRO A 868 12.97 -0.56 53.14
N LEU A 869 13.32 -1.32 52.09
CA LEU A 869 13.37 -2.79 52.12
C LEU A 869 14.65 -3.32 52.78
N LEU A 870 15.80 -2.69 52.51
CA LEU A 870 17.12 -3.12 52.98
C LEU A 870 17.80 -1.99 53.77
N PRO A 871 18.58 -2.29 54.83
CA PRO A 871 19.30 -1.28 55.60
C PRO A 871 20.47 -0.68 54.80
N VAL A 872 20.61 0.65 54.86
CA VAL A 872 21.73 1.41 54.30
C VAL A 872 22.38 2.19 55.44
N GLY A 873 23.66 1.94 55.71
CA GLY A 873 24.40 2.60 56.79
C GLY A 873 23.78 2.42 58.19
N ARG A 874 24.02 3.37 59.09
CA ARG A 874 23.44 3.41 60.45
C ARG A 874 23.00 4.83 60.82
N GLY A 875 21.86 4.94 61.50
CA GLY A 875 21.33 6.22 62.01
C GLY A 875 21.15 7.28 60.91
N PHE A 876 21.32 8.55 61.28
CA PHE A 876 21.14 9.68 60.36
C PHE A 876 22.08 9.65 59.14
N ALA A 877 23.29 9.11 59.29
CA ALA A 877 24.24 8.97 58.18
C ALA A 877 23.73 7.99 57.11
N GLY A 878 23.05 6.92 57.53
CA GLY A 878 22.41 5.95 56.63
C GLY A 878 21.26 6.55 55.82
N GLU A 879 20.39 7.32 56.48
CA GLU A 879 19.31 8.04 55.79
C GLU A 879 19.84 9.06 54.77
N ARG A 880 20.89 9.80 55.13
CA ARG A 880 21.56 10.72 54.20
C ARG A 880 22.16 9.99 53.01
N GLN A 881 22.77 8.82 53.23
CA GLN A 881 23.34 8.01 52.15
C GLN A 881 22.25 7.51 51.19
N ARG A 882 21.13 7.02 51.73
CA ARG A 882 19.98 6.60 50.91
C ARG A 882 19.40 7.76 50.09
N GLU A 883 19.27 8.93 50.70
CA GLU A 883 18.82 10.14 50.01
C GLU A 883 19.76 10.51 48.85
N LEU A 884 21.08 10.43 49.04
CA LEU A 884 22.05 10.66 47.96
C LEU A 884 21.96 9.59 46.86
N ALA A 885 21.75 8.33 47.22
CA ALA A 885 21.54 7.25 46.26
C ALA A 885 20.30 7.52 45.38
N LEU A 886 19.17 7.92 46.00
CA LEU A 886 17.95 8.27 45.27
C LEU A 886 18.17 9.46 44.33
N ARG A 887 18.90 10.49 44.76
CA ARG A 887 19.26 11.62 43.89
C ARG A 887 20.12 11.21 42.70
N PHE A 888 21.05 10.28 42.90
CA PHE A 888 21.84 9.74 41.79
C PHE A 888 20.95 8.99 40.79
N GLY A 889 20.02 8.16 41.26
CA GLY A 889 19.04 7.49 40.39
C GLY A 889 18.20 8.49 39.59
N VAL A 890 17.75 9.58 40.22
CA VAL A 890 17.04 10.67 39.50
C VAL A 890 17.95 11.33 38.47
N ASN A 891 19.21 11.62 38.78
CA ASN A 891 20.15 12.17 37.81
C ASN A 891 20.36 11.25 36.60
N LEU A 892 20.52 9.94 36.82
CA LEU A 892 20.65 8.95 35.73
C LEU A 892 19.46 8.98 34.78
N VAL A 893 18.25 8.89 35.32
CA VAL A 893 17.04 8.85 34.49
C VAL A 893 16.83 10.17 33.77
N MET A 894 17.01 11.30 34.46
CA MET A 894 16.90 12.62 33.84
C MET A 894 17.97 12.85 32.77
N HIS A 895 19.18 12.34 32.96
CA HIS A 895 20.25 12.40 31.96
C HIS A 895 19.86 11.71 30.66
N VAL A 896 19.32 10.49 30.77
CA VAL A 896 18.85 9.73 29.60
C VAL A 896 17.66 10.39 28.92
N LEU A 897 16.67 10.86 29.68
CA LEU A 897 15.43 11.42 29.12
C LEU A 897 15.60 12.82 28.52
N THR A 898 16.58 13.60 28.98
CA THR A 898 16.77 14.99 28.51
C THR A 898 17.78 15.12 27.38
N GLY A 899 18.50 14.06 27.04
CA GLY A 899 19.46 14.05 25.93
C GLY A 899 20.47 15.20 26.01
N ASN A 900 20.70 15.85 24.87
CA ASN A 900 21.63 16.97 24.69
C ASN A 900 21.07 18.35 25.08
N TYR A 901 19.79 18.46 25.48
CA TYR A 901 19.16 19.76 25.75
C TYR A 901 19.87 20.57 26.86
N LYS A 902 20.48 19.89 27.83
CA LYS A 902 21.18 20.54 28.96
C LYS A 902 22.63 20.89 28.68
N SER A 903 23.31 20.22 27.75
CA SER A 903 24.60 20.69 27.21
C SER A 903 24.37 21.90 26.28
N ASP A 904 23.32 21.86 25.46
CA ASP A 904 22.97 22.90 24.48
C ASP A 904 22.64 24.28 25.09
N GLN A 905 21.97 24.33 26.25
CA GLN A 905 21.68 25.61 26.93
C GLN A 905 22.95 26.37 27.36
N VAL A 906 24.08 25.68 27.53
CA VAL A 906 25.38 26.30 27.84
C VAL A 906 25.99 26.98 26.61
N HIS A 907 25.60 26.57 25.40
CA HIS A 907 26.13 27.10 24.13
C HIS A 907 25.41 28.35 23.61
N VAL A 908 24.20 28.65 24.11
CA VAL A 908 23.38 29.78 23.63
C VAL A 908 24.10 31.15 23.72
N PRO A 909 24.82 31.50 24.80
CA PRO A 909 25.54 32.77 24.86
C PRO A 909 26.68 32.88 23.83
N ALA A 910 27.42 31.79 23.58
CA ALA A 910 28.54 31.77 22.64
C ALA A 910 28.09 31.80 21.17
N LEU A 911 26.93 31.22 20.87
CA LEU A 911 26.30 31.29 19.54
C LEU A 911 25.77 32.69 19.22
N LEU A 912 25.22 33.39 20.22
CA LEU A 912 24.75 34.78 20.06
C LEU A 912 25.90 35.76 19.81
N ASP A 913 27.07 35.55 20.41
CA ASP A 913 28.27 36.39 20.16
C ASP A 913 28.88 36.16 18.77
N ARG A 914 28.79 34.93 18.21
CA ARG A 914 29.28 34.63 16.85
C ARG A 914 28.34 35.07 15.73
N LEU A 915 27.04 35.19 16.00
CA LEU A 915 26.06 35.74 15.05
C LEU A 915 26.02 37.29 15.05
N GLY A 916 26.69 37.92 16.02
CA GLY A 916 26.82 39.37 16.15
C GLY A 916 28.08 39.99 15.53
N GLN A 917 28.94 39.19 14.88
CA GLN A 917 30.11 39.62 14.09
C GLN A 917 29.94 39.18 12.64
#